data_AF-A0A1M6RIQ7-F1
#
_entry.id   AF-A0A1M6RIQ7-F1
#
_cell.length_a   1.000
_cell.length_b   1.000
_cell.length_c   1.000
_cell.angle_alpha   90.00
_cell.angle_beta   90.00
_cell.angle_gamma   90.00
#
_symmetry.space_group_name_H-M   'P 1'
#
loop_
_entity.id
_entity.type
_entity.pdbx_description
1 polymer ?
#
loop_
_entity_poly.entity_id
_entity_poly.type
_entity_poly.pdbx_seq_one_letter_code
_entity_poly.pdbx_strand_id
1 'polypeptide(L)'
;MKLFYCIIALLALISIEGCSNSEYVSIPHDETSALDSLDLKDFALLHSNGKIVILGTDESSASVKDGPAMKVSFDYDFMIGRHEVTCNEMGLDCGDLPVTDVTFFDAVLYANKRSKEEGFDTVYTYSKAVFDDDSSCIGLESLKPHWDILGYRLPTEAEWVFVTTRGWEPKESWTSANSDYLLHDVCTSYYTLDSICDMAGNAMEWVGDYLVSFTEEEWVDFVGGVRDYGPDERVVKGGSFRNAPETIKPYTRGDIYLVTASTKAEYIGFRLALGTIPHASQIGNVERETDSDVSVSVNSKKFKSLAATNKGKLVFREDKSGNLYYVDFSKNELVAKELSANVPAYHPDISPDGKWVAFCTGIEGVADGSELYVRKIDASDKSLIKLDVKSAVIPRWRVLASGDTVIVYVTSAANNKNDESFAQTSTWQVKFSKGKFGTPQKLFDGAYHGGVSDDNRLTVTGARLLRANRNGHSEIWYNGEQACNVSLNRNNKMTLFLDFGGKTGRQFVRSNYETHKRIFFADSTGNLVRSLEAPEGYTFDHPEWVPLVDSLIVATLVNSEGAHRKLILANVYTERWVELAQGTELWHPALWLDVDERVFVPPLLDIDSAGVYYTDQMESYALDLRVKMEWFWKSHDTATAVVLGSSRVLFGINASFIHSESVLNMGFPSGDIHAISFLTLNYVLKHMPKLKFAVLEFSPDFMWDKEALFWSPVYKKSPGFKYDKTHDFWKDSIPKGFVELVEESYKPIAEQTQPYSYDEFLMPSNGWGRATVVHDTMKYELDDDDVDYNMALYKFVINSLVEKGAQVILVVPPQNPGYAKTGAFGIYAGRRSHAEELLKRAAKLNAVMMDENKMGKHDYTSSMAYNTDHLSREGAKQLSERLDSLFVDLQK
;
A
#
# COMPACT_ATOMS: atom_id res chain seq x y z
N MET A 1 -71.04 16.54 17.13
CA MET A 1 -70.17 17.73 17.31
C MET A 1 -70.37 18.29 18.72
N LYS A 2 -69.83 17.58 19.71
CA LYS A 2 -69.74 17.89 21.15
C LYS A 2 -68.98 16.71 21.77
N LEU A 3 -67.67 16.62 21.49
CA LEU A 3 -66.72 15.79 22.25
C LEU A 3 -65.24 16.14 21.96
N PHE A 4 -64.96 17.32 21.40
CA PHE A 4 -63.60 17.76 21.06
C PHE A 4 -63.17 19.07 21.75
N TYR A 5 -63.97 19.56 22.69
CA TYR A 5 -63.72 20.82 23.42
C TYR A 5 -63.41 20.62 24.91
N CYS A 6 -63.22 19.39 25.38
CA CYS A 6 -62.97 19.10 26.82
C CYS A 6 -61.55 18.66 27.17
N ILE A 7 -60.60 18.60 26.22
CA ILE A 7 -59.22 18.14 26.52
C ILE A 7 -58.15 19.22 26.28
N ILE A 8 -58.49 20.34 25.65
CA ILE A 8 -57.55 21.47 25.41
C ILE A 8 -57.60 22.52 26.55
N ALA A 9 -58.43 22.31 27.58
CA ALA A 9 -58.61 23.24 28.70
C ALA A 9 -57.99 22.76 30.03
N LEU A 10 -57.21 21.66 30.05
CA LEU A 10 -56.64 21.09 31.29
C LEU A 10 -55.12 21.32 31.48
N LEU A 11 -54.47 22.08 30.60
CA LEU A 11 -53.02 22.34 30.65
C LEU A 11 -52.64 23.83 30.78
N ALA A 12 -53.59 24.70 31.14
CA ALA A 12 -53.36 26.14 31.20
C ALA A 12 -53.90 26.83 32.48
N LEU A 13 -53.89 26.15 33.63
CA LEU A 13 -54.37 26.72 34.90
C LEU A 13 -53.72 26.07 36.14
N ILE A 14 -52.39 26.15 36.27
CA ILE A 14 -51.70 26.06 37.58
C ILE A 14 -50.53 27.06 37.59
N SER A 15 -50.86 28.30 37.92
CA SER A 15 -49.98 29.37 38.38
C SER A 15 -50.94 30.29 39.15
N ILE A 16 -50.96 30.32 40.49
CA ILE A 16 -50.06 31.05 41.38
C ILE A 16 -50.48 30.62 42.80
N GLU A 17 -49.54 30.18 43.63
CA GLU A 17 -49.43 30.43 45.09
C GLU A 17 -48.40 29.46 45.68
N GLY A 18 -47.32 29.99 46.23
CA GLY A 18 -46.24 29.20 46.82
C GLY A 18 -45.13 30.11 47.32
N CYS A 19 -45.42 30.87 48.38
CA CYS A 19 -44.46 31.72 49.06
C CYS A 19 -43.24 30.92 49.56
N SER A 20 -42.07 31.43 49.20
CA SER A 20 -40.78 31.39 49.92
C SER A 20 -40.82 30.79 51.32
N ASN A 21 -40.21 29.61 51.48
CA ASN A 21 -39.47 29.20 52.66
C ASN A 21 -38.55 28.04 52.27
N SER A 22 -37.38 28.37 51.72
CA SER A 22 -36.20 27.52 51.89
C SER A 22 -35.24 28.32 52.76
N GLU A 23 -35.09 27.90 54.02
CA GLU A 23 -34.01 28.36 54.86
C GLU A 23 -32.69 28.15 54.10
N TYR A 24 -32.08 29.26 53.71
CA TYR A 24 -30.72 29.30 53.21
C TYR A 24 -29.84 28.99 54.42
N VAL A 25 -29.54 27.70 54.64
CA VAL A 25 -28.38 27.36 55.45
C VAL A 25 -27.17 27.72 54.60
N SER A 26 -26.72 28.97 54.73
CA SER A 26 -25.40 29.38 54.29
C SER A 26 -24.39 28.56 55.09
N ILE A 27 -23.92 27.47 54.51
CA ILE A 27 -22.66 26.86 54.92
C ILE A 27 -21.61 27.95 54.64
N PRO A 28 -20.83 28.39 55.64
CA PRO A 28 -19.78 29.39 55.41
C PRO A 28 -18.81 28.85 54.37
N HIS A 29 -18.71 29.54 53.24
CA HIS A 29 -17.67 29.35 52.23
C HIS A 29 -16.41 30.08 52.75
N ASP A 30 -15.81 29.52 53.79
CA ASP A 30 -14.58 30.05 54.37
C ASP A 30 -13.75 28.88 54.95
N GLU A 31 -13.38 27.95 54.07
CA GLU A 31 -12.14 27.20 54.25
C GLU A 31 -11.23 27.63 53.11
N THR A 32 -10.29 28.51 53.42
CA THR A 32 -9.09 28.67 52.61
C THR A 32 -8.44 27.30 52.52
N SER A 33 -8.25 26.78 51.31
CA SER A 33 -7.63 25.48 51.09
C SER A 33 -6.25 25.48 51.76
N ALA A 34 -5.83 24.36 52.36
CA ALA A 34 -4.46 24.25 52.88
C ALA A 34 -3.41 24.63 51.81
N LEU A 35 -3.75 24.42 50.53
CA LEU A 35 -2.93 24.80 49.38
C LEU A 35 -2.82 26.32 49.18
N ASP A 36 -3.84 27.13 49.52
CA ASP A 36 -3.80 28.60 49.43
C ASP A 36 -2.70 29.21 50.31
N SER A 37 -2.30 28.48 51.37
CA SER A 37 -1.29 28.91 52.33
C SER A 37 0.15 28.53 51.94
N LEU A 38 0.34 27.74 50.87
CA LEU A 38 1.66 27.28 50.43
C LEU A 38 2.31 28.31 49.50
N ASP A 39 3.46 28.87 49.89
CA ASP A 39 4.25 29.82 49.08
C ASP A 39 5.20 29.08 48.11
N LEU A 40 4.64 28.26 47.21
CA LEU A 40 5.39 27.51 46.20
C LEU A 40 5.39 28.26 44.86
N LYS A 41 6.44 29.06 44.63
CA LYS A 41 6.54 29.93 43.44
C LYS A 41 6.53 29.18 42.11
N ASP A 42 7.10 27.97 42.10
CA ASP A 42 7.23 27.15 40.89
C ASP A 42 5.96 26.31 40.63
N PHE A 43 4.92 26.48 41.45
CA PHE A 43 3.62 25.83 41.29
C PHE A 43 2.50 26.87 41.08
N ALA A 44 1.45 26.46 40.39
CA ALA A 44 0.20 27.19 40.26
C ALA A 44 -0.90 26.45 41.01
N LEU A 45 -1.75 27.19 41.75
CA LEU A 45 -2.96 26.64 42.36
C LEU A 45 -4.10 26.65 41.35
N LEU A 46 -4.77 25.50 41.19
CA LEU A 46 -5.87 25.28 40.26
C LEU A 46 -7.16 25.05 41.05
N HIS A 47 -8.11 25.97 40.91
CA HIS A 47 -9.44 25.86 41.52
C HIS A 47 -10.36 24.95 40.68
N SER A 48 -10.11 23.65 40.75
CA SER A 48 -10.82 22.62 40.01
C SER A 48 -12.10 22.13 40.70
N ASN A 49 -12.31 22.39 42.00
CA ASN A 49 -13.49 21.91 42.71
C ASN A 49 -14.80 22.34 42.01
N GLY A 50 -15.66 21.36 41.72
CA GLY A 50 -16.92 21.53 41.00
C GLY A 50 -16.77 21.77 39.49
N LYS A 51 -15.55 21.65 38.94
CA LYS A 51 -15.29 21.72 37.49
C LYS A 51 -15.33 20.35 36.85
N ILE A 52 -15.53 20.34 35.54
CA ILE A 52 -15.60 19.14 34.71
C ILE A 52 -14.60 19.29 33.56
N VAL A 53 -13.90 18.20 33.24
CA VAL A 53 -13.10 18.04 32.03
C VAL A 53 -13.61 16.87 31.21
N ILE A 54 -13.26 16.89 29.93
CA ILE A 54 -13.48 15.76 29.02
C ILE A 54 -12.13 15.11 28.77
N LEU A 55 -11.99 13.85 29.16
CA LEU A 55 -10.86 13.02 28.76
C LEU A 55 -11.21 12.29 27.47
N GLY A 56 -10.21 12.10 26.61
CA GLY A 56 -10.41 11.43 25.33
C GLY A 56 -11.28 12.21 24.34
N THR A 57 -11.74 11.52 23.29
CA THR A 57 -12.49 12.09 22.18
C THR A 57 -13.43 11.07 21.52
N ASP A 58 -14.52 11.55 20.93
CA ASP A 58 -15.42 10.77 20.07
C ASP A 58 -15.13 10.99 18.57
N GLU A 59 -14.04 11.70 18.24
CA GLU A 59 -13.63 11.93 16.86
C GLU A 59 -13.31 10.61 16.16
N SER A 60 -14.03 10.33 15.08
CA SER A 60 -13.89 9.07 14.34
C SER A 60 -12.50 8.85 13.74
N SER A 61 -11.69 9.90 13.61
CA SER A 61 -10.30 9.87 13.15
C SER A 61 -9.28 9.51 14.22
N ALA A 62 -9.57 9.69 15.51
CA ALA A 62 -8.64 9.48 16.62
C ALA A 62 -8.28 8.00 16.84
N SER A 63 -7.19 7.73 17.56
CA SER A 63 -6.86 6.36 17.98
C SER A 63 -7.89 5.83 18.98
N VAL A 64 -8.13 4.52 18.98
CA VAL A 64 -9.03 3.85 19.94
C VAL A 64 -8.58 4.07 21.38
N LYS A 65 -7.27 4.25 21.59
CA LYS A 65 -6.70 4.52 22.92
C LYS A 65 -7.12 5.89 23.46
N ASP A 66 -7.45 6.84 22.59
CA ASP A 66 -7.83 8.20 22.92
C ASP A 66 -9.34 8.37 23.12
N GLY A 67 -10.15 7.29 23.05
CA GLY A 67 -11.59 7.37 23.19
C GLY A 67 -12.21 6.28 24.08
N PRO A 68 -13.55 6.32 24.29
CA PRO A 68 -14.45 7.42 23.94
C PRO A 68 -14.23 8.67 24.80
N ALA A 69 -14.95 9.76 24.51
CA ALA A 69 -14.95 10.95 25.36
C ALA A 69 -15.61 10.65 26.72
N MET A 70 -14.92 10.96 27.82
CA MET A 70 -15.35 10.66 29.18
C MET A 70 -15.37 11.91 30.04
N LYS A 71 -16.47 12.14 30.75
CA LYS A 71 -16.61 13.26 31.68
C LYS A 71 -15.96 12.92 33.00
N VAL A 72 -15.10 13.82 33.49
CA VAL A 72 -14.50 13.73 34.81
C VAL A 72 -14.75 15.03 35.56
N SER A 73 -15.36 14.93 36.74
CA SER A 73 -15.53 16.05 37.67
C SER A 73 -14.51 15.98 38.80
N PHE A 74 -14.18 17.13 39.39
CA PHE A 74 -13.28 17.24 40.54
C PHE A 74 -14.05 17.72 41.77
N ASP A 75 -13.78 17.13 42.93
CA ASP A 75 -14.26 17.65 44.21
C ASP A 75 -13.18 18.32 45.07
N TYR A 76 -11.96 18.42 44.53
CA TYR A 76 -10.79 18.99 45.16
C TYR A 76 -10.12 20.04 44.27
N ASP A 77 -9.28 20.86 44.91
CA ASP A 77 -8.32 21.76 44.25
C ASP A 77 -6.92 21.13 44.35
N PHE A 78 -6.05 21.43 43.39
CA PHE A 78 -4.67 20.92 43.38
C PHE A 78 -3.68 22.00 42.93
N MET A 79 -2.40 21.81 43.23
CA MET A 79 -1.32 22.60 42.64
C MET A 79 -0.58 21.78 41.59
N ILE A 80 -0.10 22.43 40.53
CA ILE A 80 0.73 21.79 39.50
C ILE A 80 1.98 22.64 39.20
N GLY A 81 3.08 21.99 38.87
CA GLY A 81 4.32 22.65 38.47
C GLY A 81 4.10 23.52 37.23
N ARG A 82 4.69 24.73 37.25
CA ARG A 82 4.58 25.70 36.15
C ARG A 82 5.28 25.23 34.88
N HIS A 83 6.31 24.42 35.01
CA HIS A 83 7.07 23.82 33.91
C HIS A 83 7.30 22.32 34.18
N GLU A 84 7.83 21.60 33.20
CA GLU A 84 8.38 20.26 33.41
C GLU A 84 9.53 20.32 34.41
N VAL A 85 9.75 19.24 35.17
CA VAL A 85 10.90 19.16 36.07
C VAL A 85 12.19 19.29 35.26
N THR A 86 13.08 20.18 35.66
CA THR A 86 14.33 20.47 34.95
C THR A 86 15.47 19.54 35.37
N CYS A 87 16.50 19.47 34.52
CA CYS A 87 17.77 18.83 34.88
C CYS A 87 18.36 19.40 36.18
N ASN A 88 18.38 20.73 36.31
CA ASN A 88 18.89 21.42 37.50
C ASN A 88 18.14 21.00 38.77
N GLU A 89 16.81 20.88 38.73
CA GLU A 89 16.00 20.42 39.86
C GLU A 89 16.33 18.97 40.27
N MET A 90 16.58 18.09 39.30
CA MET A 90 17.02 16.71 39.57
C MET A 90 18.50 16.58 39.94
N GLY A 91 19.28 17.66 39.83
CA GLY A 91 20.73 17.66 40.07
C GLY A 91 21.56 17.07 38.94
N LEU A 92 21.08 17.16 37.69
CA LEU A 92 21.73 16.71 36.47
C LEU A 92 22.38 17.88 35.71
N ASP A 93 23.46 17.59 34.97
CA ASP A 93 24.28 18.59 34.28
C ASP A 93 23.74 18.93 32.88
N CYS A 94 22.51 19.47 32.82
CA CYS A 94 21.88 19.95 31.58
C CYS A 94 21.08 21.26 31.72
N GLY A 95 21.24 22.00 32.83
CA GLY A 95 20.66 23.33 32.98
C GLY A 95 19.15 23.32 33.19
N ASP A 96 18.46 24.29 32.58
CA ASP A 96 17.01 24.48 32.71
C ASP A 96 16.21 23.75 31.62
N LEU A 97 16.86 22.81 30.91
CA LEU A 97 16.17 21.88 30.03
C LEU A 97 15.26 20.94 30.86
N PRO A 98 14.09 20.54 30.33
CA PRO A 98 13.27 19.53 30.96
C PRO A 98 14.05 18.22 31.05
N VAL A 99 13.95 17.55 32.19
CA VAL A 99 14.57 16.24 32.38
C VAL A 99 13.83 15.21 31.52
N THR A 100 14.57 14.49 30.70
CA THR A 100 14.06 13.40 29.86
C THR A 100 14.93 12.16 30.02
N ASP A 101 14.64 11.08 29.30
CA ASP A 101 15.30 9.77 29.44
C ASP A 101 15.15 9.19 30.86
N VAL A 102 14.00 9.47 31.47
CA VAL A 102 13.60 8.98 32.80
C VAL A 102 12.42 8.03 32.69
N THR A 103 12.39 7.00 33.52
CA THR A 103 11.25 6.10 33.63
C THR A 103 10.12 6.72 34.45
N PHE A 104 8.91 6.15 34.35
CA PHE A 104 7.82 6.49 35.26
C PHE A 104 8.23 6.28 36.73
N PHE A 105 9.01 5.23 37.00
CA PHE A 105 9.48 4.92 38.35
C PHE A 105 10.48 5.96 38.88
N ASP A 106 11.37 6.49 38.03
CA ASP A 106 12.27 7.58 38.39
C ASP A 106 11.49 8.83 38.80
N ALA A 107 10.44 9.19 38.04
CA ALA A 107 9.57 10.31 38.35
C ALA A 107 8.82 10.10 39.69
N VAL A 108 8.31 8.88 39.94
CA VAL A 108 7.70 8.49 41.24
C VAL A 108 8.69 8.62 42.39
N LEU A 109 9.93 8.16 42.23
CA LEU A 109 10.96 8.27 43.24
C LEU A 109 11.34 9.74 43.51
N TYR A 110 11.41 10.56 42.46
CA TYR A 110 11.68 11.99 42.58
C TYR A 110 10.56 12.73 43.31
N ALA A 111 9.29 12.45 43.00
CA ALA A 111 8.14 13.04 43.70
C ALA A 111 8.19 12.76 45.22
N ASN A 112 8.49 11.50 45.60
CA ASN A 112 8.68 11.12 46.99
C ASN A 112 9.90 11.80 47.64
N LYS A 113 11.01 11.95 46.90
CA LYS A 113 12.21 12.64 47.39
C LYS A 113 11.89 14.11 47.69
N ARG A 114 11.30 14.83 46.73
CA ARG A 114 10.91 16.24 46.88
C ARG A 114 9.92 16.43 48.02
N SER A 115 8.97 15.51 48.19
CA SER A 115 8.02 15.53 49.32
C SER A 115 8.76 15.57 50.66
N LYS A 116 9.73 14.68 50.86
CA LYS A 116 10.52 14.63 52.09
C LYS A 116 11.39 15.87 52.29
N GLU A 117 11.99 16.39 51.22
CA GLU A 117 12.87 17.56 51.27
C GLU A 117 12.10 18.84 51.65
N GLU A 118 10.85 18.96 51.22
CA GLU A 118 9.98 20.10 51.50
C GLU A 118 9.04 19.88 52.71
N GLY A 119 9.17 18.76 53.43
CA GLY A 119 8.46 18.50 54.68
C GLY A 119 7.05 17.91 54.55
N PHE A 120 6.69 17.42 53.37
CA PHE A 120 5.46 16.67 53.09
C PHE A 120 5.64 15.15 53.30
N ASP A 121 4.53 14.41 53.32
CA ASP A 121 4.55 12.94 53.34
C ASP A 121 4.62 12.36 51.91
N THR A 122 4.96 11.09 51.75
CA THR A 122 5.12 10.45 50.45
C THR A 122 3.82 9.83 49.93
N VAL A 123 3.42 10.21 48.73
CA VAL A 123 2.23 9.65 48.06
C VAL A 123 2.44 8.19 47.66
N TYR A 124 3.63 7.80 47.22
CA TYR A 124 3.88 6.45 46.73
C TYR A 124 4.59 5.58 47.76
N THR A 125 4.14 4.33 47.93
CA THR A 125 4.83 3.31 48.73
C THR A 125 5.20 2.11 47.86
N TYR A 126 6.33 1.46 48.16
CA TYR A 126 6.81 0.28 47.45
C TYR A 126 7.69 -0.55 48.40
N SER A 127 7.81 -1.86 48.15
CA SER A 127 8.63 -2.75 48.98
C SER A 127 10.09 -2.79 48.55
N LYS A 128 10.37 -2.57 47.26
CA LYS A 128 11.72 -2.61 46.69
C LYS A 128 11.78 -1.87 45.36
N ALA A 129 12.89 -1.17 45.11
CA ALA A 129 13.24 -0.59 43.82
C ALA A 129 14.25 -1.49 43.08
N VAL A 130 14.07 -1.61 41.77
CA VAL A 130 14.94 -2.37 40.85
C VAL A 130 15.53 -1.39 39.85
N PHE A 131 16.84 -1.42 39.66
CA PHE A 131 17.56 -0.50 38.79
C PHE A 131 18.22 -1.25 37.64
N ASP A 132 18.32 -0.59 36.49
CA ASP A 132 19.17 -1.05 35.38
C ASP A 132 20.63 -0.63 35.58
N ASP A 133 21.49 -1.01 34.61
CA ASP A 133 22.93 -0.72 34.67
C ASP A 133 23.25 0.78 34.56
N ASP A 134 22.32 1.59 34.03
CA ASP A 134 22.43 3.05 33.93
C ASP A 134 21.92 3.75 35.21
N SER A 135 21.58 2.99 36.26
CA SER A 135 20.97 3.48 37.51
C SER A 135 19.57 4.09 37.35
N SER A 136 18.86 3.81 36.24
CA SER A 136 17.44 4.15 36.10
C SER A 136 16.58 3.11 36.82
N CYS A 137 15.53 3.54 37.50
CA CYS A 137 14.61 2.63 38.18
C CYS A 137 13.71 1.95 37.14
N ILE A 138 13.85 0.65 36.94
CA ILE A 138 13.04 -0.11 35.96
C ILE A 138 11.90 -0.91 36.60
N GLY A 139 11.73 -0.80 37.92
CA GLY A 139 10.63 -1.45 38.61
C GLY A 139 10.50 -1.08 40.09
N LEU A 140 9.27 -0.88 40.54
CA LEU A 140 8.91 -0.75 41.96
C LEU A 140 7.99 -1.92 42.36
N GLU A 141 8.48 -2.84 43.18
CA GLU A 141 7.71 -3.96 43.69
C GLU A 141 6.63 -3.47 44.66
N SER A 142 5.40 -3.98 44.52
CA SER A 142 4.24 -3.59 45.34
C SER A 142 3.98 -2.08 45.38
N LEU A 143 4.21 -1.38 44.26
CA LEU A 143 3.93 0.05 44.14
C LEU A 143 2.45 0.34 44.45
N LYS A 144 2.20 1.20 45.43
CA LYS A 144 0.86 1.65 45.83
C LYS A 144 0.83 3.16 46.08
N PRO A 145 0.04 3.93 45.32
CA PRO A 145 -0.25 5.33 45.63
C PRO A 145 -1.26 5.46 46.77
N HIS A 146 -1.11 6.48 47.60
CA HIS A 146 -2.03 6.91 48.67
C HIS A 146 -2.52 8.32 48.36
N TRP A 147 -3.68 8.38 47.72
CA TRP A 147 -4.23 9.61 47.15
C TRP A 147 -4.71 10.62 48.19
N ASP A 148 -4.96 10.17 49.42
CA ASP A 148 -5.36 10.97 50.58
C ASP A 148 -4.19 11.68 51.29
N ILE A 149 -2.96 11.54 50.78
CA ILE A 149 -1.75 12.13 51.35
C ILE A 149 -1.40 13.46 50.67
N LEU A 150 -1.13 14.48 51.49
CA LEU A 150 -0.57 15.75 51.01
C LEU A 150 0.92 15.59 50.74
N GLY A 151 1.28 15.40 49.46
CA GLY A 151 2.65 15.29 48.99
C GLY A 151 2.75 15.44 47.47
N TYR A 152 3.98 15.52 46.95
CA TYR A 152 4.21 15.59 45.51
C TYR A 152 3.93 14.23 44.87
N ARG A 153 3.34 14.30 43.68
CA ARG A 153 3.03 13.15 42.83
C ARG A 153 3.07 13.55 41.36
N LEU A 154 2.98 12.56 40.48
CA LEU A 154 2.62 12.86 39.10
C LEU A 154 1.17 13.36 39.05
N PRO A 155 0.83 14.31 38.16
CA PRO A 155 -0.56 14.70 37.95
C PRO A 155 -1.36 13.51 37.43
N THR A 156 -2.66 13.47 37.70
CA THR A 156 -3.55 12.57 36.97
C THR A 156 -3.72 13.07 35.54
N GLU A 157 -4.16 12.19 34.64
CA GLU A 157 -4.54 12.59 33.28
C GLU A 157 -5.64 13.67 33.32
N ALA A 158 -6.57 13.57 34.27
CA ALA A 158 -7.62 14.56 34.44
C ALA A 158 -7.09 15.94 34.84
N GLU A 159 -6.21 15.99 35.85
CA GLU A 159 -5.57 17.23 36.29
C GLU A 159 -4.76 17.87 35.17
N TRP A 160 -4.01 17.05 34.42
CA TRP A 160 -3.22 17.53 33.29
C TRP A 160 -4.11 18.14 32.21
N VAL A 161 -5.20 17.47 31.84
CA VAL A 161 -6.18 17.98 30.86
C VAL A 161 -6.88 19.23 31.37
N PHE A 162 -7.17 19.34 32.67
CA PHE A 162 -7.76 20.56 33.24
C PHE A 162 -6.92 21.80 32.96
N VAL A 163 -5.58 21.70 33.07
CA VAL A 163 -4.67 22.81 32.78
C VAL A 163 -4.80 23.26 31.31
N THR A 164 -5.02 22.35 30.37
CA THR A 164 -5.18 22.70 28.94
C THR A 164 -6.43 23.57 28.69
N THR A 165 -7.46 23.49 29.55
CA THR A 165 -8.65 24.35 29.46
C THR A 165 -8.34 25.82 29.79
N ARG A 166 -7.18 26.08 30.39
CA ARG A 166 -6.68 27.40 30.78
C ARG A 166 -5.77 28.01 29.70
N GLY A 167 -5.46 27.27 28.65
CA GLY A 167 -4.65 27.70 27.52
C GLY A 167 -4.02 26.51 26.81
N TRP A 168 -4.11 26.47 25.48
CA TRP A 168 -3.57 25.40 24.65
C TRP A 168 -3.22 25.93 23.26
N GLU A 169 -1.93 26.01 22.92
CA GLU A 169 -1.50 26.49 21.60
C GLU A 169 -0.22 25.76 21.11
N PRO A 170 -0.36 24.56 20.50
CA PRO A 170 0.78 23.78 20.00
C PRO A 170 1.60 24.49 18.91
N LYS A 171 1.01 25.41 18.13
CA LYS A 171 1.75 26.11 17.05
C LYS A 171 2.75 27.13 17.57
N GLU A 172 2.52 27.66 18.77
CA GLU A 172 3.40 28.60 19.46
C GLU A 172 4.31 27.88 20.50
N SER A 173 4.32 26.55 20.47
CA SER A 173 5.10 25.70 21.39
C SER A 173 6.32 25.08 20.70
N TRP A 174 7.25 24.50 21.46
CA TRP A 174 8.42 23.81 20.89
C TRP A 174 8.04 22.47 20.26
N THR A 175 7.94 22.44 18.94
CA THR A 175 7.48 21.28 18.16
C THR A 175 8.43 21.00 16.99
N SER A 176 8.18 19.97 16.19
CA SER A 176 9.04 19.66 15.04
C SER A 176 9.09 20.79 14.00
N ALA A 177 8.18 21.75 14.07
CA ALA A 177 8.11 22.91 13.19
C ALA A 177 9.16 23.99 13.50
N ASN A 178 9.60 24.11 14.76
CA ASN A 178 10.44 25.22 15.22
C ASN A 178 11.57 24.82 16.19
N SER A 179 11.62 23.58 16.69
CA SER A 179 12.56 23.15 17.73
C SER A 179 13.94 22.74 17.21
N ASP A 180 14.11 22.59 15.89
CA ASP A 180 15.24 21.90 15.26
C ASP A 180 15.44 20.46 15.77
N TYR A 181 14.37 19.82 16.22
CA TYR A 181 14.37 18.48 16.83
C TYR A 181 15.23 18.41 18.10
N LEU A 182 15.21 19.46 18.93
CA LEU A 182 15.94 19.55 20.20
C LEU A 182 15.02 20.04 21.34
N LEU A 183 15.37 19.69 22.57
CA LEU A 183 14.79 20.28 23.78
C LEU A 183 15.21 21.74 23.93
N HIS A 184 14.34 22.55 24.54
CA HIS A 184 14.60 23.95 24.85
C HIS A 184 14.40 24.20 26.35
N ASP A 185 15.03 25.28 26.85
CA ASP A 185 14.87 25.68 28.25
C ASP A 185 13.38 25.90 28.55
N VAL A 186 12.94 25.44 29.71
CA VAL A 186 11.53 25.57 30.12
C VAL A 186 11.06 27.02 30.11
N CYS A 187 9.78 27.23 29.86
CA CYS A 187 9.13 28.53 29.84
C CYS A 187 9.72 29.52 28.81
N THR A 188 10.28 29.01 27.72
CA THR A 188 10.71 29.83 26.57
C THR A 188 9.70 29.86 25.41
N SER A 189 8.56 29.18 25.57
CA SER A 189 7.45 29.10 24.60
C SER A 189 6.12 29.67 25.16
N TYR A 190 4.98 29.13 24.71
CA TYR A 190 3.62 29.54 25.11
C TYR A 190 3.32 29.31 26.60
N TYR A 191 2.45 30.17 27.16
CA TYR A 191 1.95 30.10 28.54
C TYR A 191 0.42 30.05 28.60
N THR A 192 -0.12 29.28 29.55
CA THR A 192 -1.54 29.30 29.93
C THR A 192 -1.89 30.55 30.75
N LEU A 193 -3.18 30.78 30.97
CA LEU A 193 -3.68 31.89 31.81
C LEU A 193 -3.15 31.88 33.25
N ASP A 194 -2.72 30.73 33.76
CA ASP A 194 -2.17 30.57 35.11
C ASP A 194 -0.64 30.62 35.15
N SER A 195 0.00 31.05 34.06
CA SER A 195 1.46 31.08 33.90
C SER A 195 2.09 29.69 34.10
N ILE A 196 1.46 28.69 33.49
CA ILE A 196 2.01 27.34 33.29
C ILE A 196 2.47 27.28 31.83
N CYS A 197 3.68 26.82 31.57
CA CYS A 197 4.29 26.75 30.25
C CYS A 197 4.49 25.30 29.79
N ASP A 198 4.76 25.15 28.49
CA ASP A 198 5.19 23.90 27.84
C ASP A 198 4.23 22.71 28.07
N MET A 199 2.93 22.99 28.24
CA MET A 199 1.89 21.93 28.25
C MET A 199 1.77 21.24 26.89
N ALA A 200 2.22 21.88 25.80
CA ALA A 200 2.33 21.29 24.48
C ALA A 200 3.79 21.38 24.02
N GLY A 201 4.30 20.34 23.37
CA GLY A 201 5.67 20.34 22.85
C GLY A 201 6.74 20.20 23.94
N ASN A 202 7.97 20.59 23.63
CA ASN A 202 9.17 20.42 24.45
C ASN A 202 9.36 18.96 24.91
N ALA A 203 9.05 18.60 26.16
CA ALA A 203 9.04 17.22 26.62
C ALA A 203 7.60 16.67 26.76
N MET A 204 7.39 15.45 26.25
CA MET A 204 6.18 14.69 26.53
C MET A 204 6.18 14.27 28.00
N GLU A 205 5.03 14.27 28.66
CA GLU A 205 5.00 14.18 30.12
C GLU A 205 4.34 12.90 30.63
N TRP A 206 5.01 12.23 31.56
CA TRP A 206 4.41 11.19 32.39
C TRP A 206 3.27 11.75 33.24
N VAL A 207 2.14 11.02 33.27
CA VAL A 207 1.07 11.21 34.25
C VAL A 207 0.90 9.94 35.10
N GLY A 208 0.15 10.04 36.20
CA GLY A 208 0.00 8.94 37.17
C GLY A 208 -0.75 7.71 36.65
N ASP A 209 -1.53 7.87 35.59
CA ASP A 209 -2.57 6.94 35.14
C ASP A 209 -2.01 5.76 34.33
N TYR A 210 -2.61 4.58 34.55
CA TYR A 210 -2.52 3.48 33.58
C TYR A 210 -3.38 3.79 32.37
N LEU A 211 -2.91 3.41 31.19
CA LEU A 211 -3.72 3.51 29.98
C LEU A 211 -4.84 2.47 30.04
N VAL A 212 -6.08 2.96 30.06
CA VAL A 212 -7.30 2.13 30.03
C VAL A 212 -8.31 2.70 29.05
N SER A 213 -9.15 1.84 28.48
CA SER A 213 -10.29 2.27 27.69
C SER A 213 -11.25 3.08 28.56
N PHE A 214 -11.68 4.24 28.05
CA PHE A 214 -12.64 5.06 28.73
C PHE A 214 -14.06 4.51 28.61
N THR A 215 -14.98 5.06 29.41
CA THR A 215 -16.40 4.69 29.45
C THR A 215 -17.27 5.91 29.18
N GLU A 216 -18.52 5.70 28.73
CA GLU A 216 -19.49 6.80 28.57
C GLU A 216 -20.00 7.36 29.91
N GLU A 217 -19.70 6.71 31.04
CA GLU A 217 -20.10 7.14 32.38
C GLU A 217 -19.32 8.38 32.86
N GLU A 218 -19.94 9.17 33.73
CA GLU A 218 -19.28 10.30 34.39
C GLU A 218 -18.54 9.81 35.64
N TRP A 219 -17.28 10.22 35.77
CA TRP A 219 -16.42 9.88 36.89
C TRP A 219 -16.13 11.11 37.76
N VAL A 220 -15.87 10.88 39.04
CA VAL A 220 -15.47 11.91 40.02
C VAL A 220 -14.07 11.55 40.49
N ASP A 221 -13.14 12.50 40.51
CA ASP A 221 -11.78 12.29 41.04
C ASP A 221 -11.04 11.10 40.39
N PHE A 222 -11.10 11.02 39.07
CA PHE A 222 -10.53 9.91 38.31
C PHE A 222 -8.99 9.89 38.39
N VAL A 223 -8.41 8.75 38.75
CA VAL A 223 -6.96 8.51 38.89
C VAL A 223 -6.45 7.37 37.99
N GLY A 224 -7.16 7.07 36.90
CA GLY A 224 -6.80 6.04 35.92
C GLY A 224 -7.49 4.69 36.17
N GLY A 225 -6.93 3.61 35.63
CA GLY A 225 -7.45 2.25 35.85
C GLY A 225 -6.48 1.29 36.53
N VAL A 226 -6.90 0.04 36.71
CA VAL A 226 -6.09 -1.07 37.24
C VAL A 226 -5.59 -1.99 36.13
N ARG A 227 -4.34 -2.47 36.24
CA ARG A 227 -3.74 -3.44 35.31
C ARG A 227 -4.31 -4.84 35.55
N ASP A 228 -5.22 -5.28 34.68
CA ASP A 228 -5.79 -6.64 34.74
C ASP A 228 -5.06 -7.65 33.82
N TYR A 229 -4.76 -7.29 32.56
CA TYR A 229 -4.11 -8.19 31.59
C TYR A 229 -3.47 -7.42 30.42
N GLY A 230 -2.32 -7.89 29.91
CA GLY A 230 -1.58 -7.23 28.81
C GLY A 230 -0.34 -6.44 29.27
N PRO A 231 0.33 -5.75 28.33
CA PRO A 231 1.49 -4.91 28.62
C PRO A 231 1.12 -3.78 29.60
N ASP A 232 2.06 -3.40 30.48
CA ASP A 232 1.92 -2.27 31.43
C ASP A 232 1.97 -0.93 30.69
N GLU A 233 0.92 -0.58 29.95
CA GLU A 233 0.88 0.66 29.18
C GLU A 233 0.46 1.85 30.07
N ARG A 234 1.17 2.96 29.92
CA ARG A 234 1.05 4.18 30.71
C ARG A 234 0.66 5.36 29.85
N VAL A 235 -0.05 6.30 30.46
CA VAL A 235 -0.45 7.53 29.77
C VAL A 235 0.73 8.52 29.76
N VAL A 236 0.94 9.13 28.61
CA VAL A 236 1.84 10.27 28.43
C VAL A 236 1.11 11.36 27.63
N LYS A 237 1.41 12.64 27.93
CA LYS A 237 0.65 13.79 27.44
C LYS A 237 1.55 14.86 26.81
N GLY A 238 0.95 15.80 26.07
CA GLY A 238 1.61 17.04 25.62
C GLY A 238 2.38 16.97 24.31
N GLY A 239 2.71 15.79 23.80
CA GLY A 239 3.64 15.69 22.66
C GLY A 239 5.03 16.20 23.04
N SER A 240 5.94 16.31 22.07
CA SER A 240 7.32 16.73 22.33
C SER A 240 7.88 17.55 21.18
N PHE A 241 9.11 18.03 21.34
CA PHE A 241 9.88 18.77 20.32
C PHE A 241 9.96 18.09 18.96
N ARG A 242 9.73 16.78 18.87
CA ARG A 242 9.79 15.99 17.62
C ARG A 242 8.42 15.73 16.97
N ASN A 243 7.32 16.09 17.63
CA ASN A 243 5.97 15.90 17.09
C ASN A 243 5.53 17.14 16.29
N ALA A 244 4.75 16.92 15.23
CA ALA A 244 4.16 18.00 14.46
C ALA A 244 3.02 18.66 15.26
N PRO A 245 2.88 20.01 15.25
CA PRO A 245 1.92 20.72 16.08
C PRO A 245 0.47 20.28 15.83
N GLU A 246 0.14 19.83 14.62
CA GLU A 246 -1.19 19.33 14.27
C GLU A 246 -1.56 18.03 14.98
N THR A 247 -0.56 17.22 15.34
CA THR A 247 -0.73 15.90 15.99
C THR A 247 -0.77 15.98 17.51
N ILE A 248 -0.46 17.16 18.08
CA ILE A 248 -0.43 17.39 19.53
C ILE A 248 -1.82 17.82 19.99
N LYS A 249 -2.61 16.88 20.53
CA LYS A 249 -3.96 17.13 21.04
C LYS A 249 -4.01 16.97 22.56
N PRO A 250 -4.89 17.70 23.28
CA PRO A 250 -5.11 17.49 24.71
C PRO A 250 -5.57 16.07 25.03
N TYR A 251 -6.29 15.44 24.10
CA TYR A 251 -6.85 14.11 24.28
C TYR A 251 -5.89 12.95 23.95
N THR A 252 -4.75 13.19 23.29
CA THR A 252 -3.79 12.12 22.94
C THR A 252 -3.16 11.53 24.20
N ARG A 253 -3.04 10.20 24.29
CA ARG A 253 -2.70 9.48 25.54
C ARG A 253 -1.44 8.63 25.49
N GLY A 254 -0.73 8.60 24.37
CA GLY A 254 0.41 7.71 24.16
C GLY A 254 1.47 8.25 23.19
N ASP A 255 2.36 7.36 22.77
CA ASP A 255 3.39 7.62 21.75
C ASP A 255 3.26 6.60 20.60
N ILE A 256 4.11 6.74 19.57
CA ILE A 256 4.19 5.81 18.43
C ILE A 256 4.45 4.37 18.89
N TYR A 257 5.19 4.20 19.99
CA TYR A 257 5.34 2.90 20.64
C TYR A 257 4.51 2.78 21.89
N LEU A 258 4.27 1.53 22.27
CA LEU A 258 3.75 1.20 23.57
C LEU A 258 4.67 1.77 24.67
N VAL A 259 4.10 2.60 25.52
CA VAL A 259 4.81 3.29 26.59
C VAL A 259 4.64 2.51 27.89
N THR A 260 5.68 1.79 28.30
CA THR A 260 5.68 1.05 29.58
C THR A 260 6.17 1.90 30.74
N ALA A 261 5.87 1.52 31.99
CA ALA A 261 6.43 2.20 33.16
C ALA A 261 7.98 2.20 33.21
N SER A 262 8.62 1.21 32.58
CA SER A 262 10.08 1.13 32.43
C SER A 262 10.63 1.80 31.16
N THR A 263 9.76 2.33 30.29
CA THR A 263 10.21 3.06 29.09
C THR A 263 10.96 4.31 29.52
N LYS A 264 12.11 4.57 28.90
CA LYS A 264 12.82 5.85 28.98
C LYS A 264 13.15 6.32 27.58
N ALA A 265 12.93 7.61 27.31
CA ALA A 265 13.16 8.20 26.01
C ALA A 265 13.59 9.67 26.14
N GLU A 266 14.46 10.12 25.24
CA GLU A 266 15.06 11.48 25.20
C GLU A 266 14.07 12.64 25.01
N TYR A 267 12.78 12.33 24.90
CA TYR A 267 11.69 13.28 24.72
C TYR A 267 10.54 13.07 25.72
N ILE A 268 10.66 12.11 26.65
CA ILE A 268 9.67 11.88 27.71
C ILE A 268 10.27 12.31 29.05
N GLY A 269 9.68 13.35 29.63
CA GLY A 269 9.92 13.88 30.95
C GLY A 269 8.66 13.82 31.80
N PHE A 270 8.52 14.74 32.75
CA PHE A 270 7.34 14.82 33.62
C PHE A 270 7.24 16.18 34.31
N ARG A 271 6.05 16.48 34.83
CA ARG A 271 5.83 17.54 35.82
C ARG A 271 5.22 16.97 37.10
N LEU A 272 5.19 17.78 38.15
CA LEU A 272 4.65 17.37 39.44
C LEU A 272 3.32 18.07 39.74
N ALA A 273 2.45 17.36 40.44
CA ALA A 273 1.29 17.89 41.14
C ALA A 273 1.49 17.77 42.66
N LEU A 274 0.77 18.60 43.42
CA LEU A 274 0.75 18.61 44.87
C LEU A 274 -0.69 18.78 45.35
N GLY A 275 -1.14 17.88 46.24
CA GLY A 275 -2.48 17.92 46.81
C GLY A 275 -3.09 16.53 46.97
N THR A 276 -4.07 16.43 47.86
CA THR A 276 -4.86 15.21 48.11
C THR A 276 -5.94 15.04 47.04
N ILE A 277 -6.28 13.80 46.72
CA ILE A 277 -7.45 13.39 45.94
C ILE A 277 -8.31 12.51 46.87
N PRO A 278 -9.20 13.11 47.67
CA PRO A 278 -9.85 12.42 48.78
C PRO A 278 -10.77 11.26 48.35
N HIS A 279 -11.41 11.38 47.18
CA HIS A 279 -12.38 10.40 46.69
C HIS A 279 -11.91 9.75 45.38
N ALA A 280 -10.61 9.49 45.27
CA ALA A 280 -9.97 8.89 44.10
C ALA A 280 -10.73 7.66 43.57
N SER A 281 -11.08 7.70 42.28
CA SER A 281 -11.84 6.64 41.60
C SER A 281 -11.05 6.01 40.44
N GLN A 282 -11.28 4.71 40.20
CA GLN A 282 -10.54 3.94 39.20
C GLN A 282 -11.47 3.06 38.35
N ILE A 283 -11.17 2.96 37.05
CA ILE A 283 -11.80 1.98 36.15
C ILE A 283 -11.18 0.59 36.36
N GLY A 284 -12.01 -0.45 36.44
CA GLY A 284 -11.60 -1.86 36.43
C GLY A 284 -12.28 -2.65 35.31
N ASN A 285 -11.78 -3.87 35.00
CA ASN A 285 -12.29 -4.87 34.04
C ASN A 285 -13.31 -4.34 33.01
N VAL A 286 -12.84 -3.68 31.96
CA VAL A 286 -13.66 -3.36 30.79
C VAL A 286 -13.78 -4.62 29.93
N GLU A 287 -15.01 -5.10 29.72
CA GLU A 287 -15.29 -6.20 28.79
C GLU A 287 -14.88 -5.80 27.36
N ARG A 288 -14.15 -6.66 26.65
CA ARG A 288 -13.76 -6.39 25.26
C ARG A 288 -15.00 -6.40 24.37
N GLU A 289 -15.27 -5.29 23.69
CA GLU A 289 -16.28 -5.26 22.63
C GLU A 289 -15.87 -6.19 21.48
N THR A 290 -16.83 -6.98 20.98
CA THR A 290 -16.58 -8.02 19.96
C THR A 290 -17.00 -7.62 18.55
N ASP A 291 -17.55 -6.41 18.35
CA ASP A 291 -17.99 -5.96 17.03
C ASP A 291 -16.85 -5.22 16.31
N SER A 292 -16.46 -5.73 15.15
CA SER A 292 -15.33 -5.23 14.36
C SER A 292 -15.83 -4.69 13.03
N ASP A 293 -15.54 -3.42 12.74
CA ASP A 293 -15.93 -2.72 11.50
C ASP A 293 -14.95 -2.92 10.33
N VAL A 294 -14.23 -4.05 10.30
CA VAL A 294 -13.23 -4.28 9.24
C VAL A 294 -13.93 -4.45 7.89
N SER A 295 -13.60 -3.56 6.96
CA SER A 295 -14.05 -3.57 5.58
C SER A 295 -12.92 -4.00 4.63
N VAL A 296 -13.25 -4.85 3.66
CA VAL A 296 -12.32 -5.28 2.61
C VAL A 296 -12.72 -4.57 1.32
N SER A 297 -11.91 -3.58 0.92
CA SER A 297 -12.22 -2.70 -0.21
C SER A 297 -11.58 -3.14 -1.54
N VAL A 298 -10.58 -4.02 -1.47
CA VAL A 298 -9.91 -4.54 -2.67
C VAL A 298 -10.81 -5.53 -3.40
N ASN A 299 -10.87 -5.45 -4.72
CA ASN A 299 -11.47 -6.51 -5.53
C ASN A 299 -10.39 -7.44 -6.09
N SER A 300 -10.80 -8.64 -6.50
CA SER A 300 -9.91 -9.67 -7.03
C SER A 300 -9.04 -9.17 -8.20
N LYS A 301 -9.58 -8.37 -9.12
CA LYS A 301 -8.80 -7.82 -10.26
C LYS A 301 -7.68 -6.89 -9.78
N LYS A 302 -7.98 -5.99 -8.84
CA LYS A 302 -7.02 -5.02 -8.30
C LYS A 302 -5.94 -5.71 -7.46
N PHE A 303 -6.31 -6.73 -6.68
CA PHE A 303 -5.35 -7.58 -5.97
C PHE A 303 -4.42 -8.31 -6.95
N LYS A 304 -4.98 -9.03 -7.95
CA LYS A 304 -4.21 -9.74 -8.98
C LYS A 304 -3.23 -8.82 -9.69
N SER A 305 -3.62 -7.57 -9.95
CA SER A 305 -2.79 -6.61 -10.70
C SER A 305 -1.44 -6.32 -10.02
N LEU A 306 -1.35 -6.52 -8.70
CA LEU A 306 -0.11 -6.33 -7.94
C LEU A 306 0.49 -7.66 -7.45
N ALA A 307 -0.35 -8.61 -7.03
CA ALA A 307 0.07 -9.90 -6.49
C ALA A 307 0.40 -10.97 -7.55
N ALA A 308 0.06 -10.72 -8.83
CA ALA A 308 0.11 -11.67 -9.95
C ALA A 308 -0.76 -12.94 -9.80
N THR A 309 -1.36 -13.18 -8.63
CA THR A 309 -2.26 -14.29 -8.33
C THR A 309 -3.46 -13.80 -7.51
N ASN A 310 -4.55 -14.56 -7.55
CA ASN A 310 -5.70 -14.39 -6.67
C ASN A 310 -5.72 -15.39 -5.52
N LYS A 311 -4.80 -16.34 -5.51
CA LYS A 311 -4.69 -17.31 -4.43
C LYS A 311 -3.77 -16.73 -3.37
N GLY A 312 -4.36 -16.10 -2.37
CA GLY A 312 -3.62 -15.50 -1.26
C GLY A 312 -4.45 -15.40 -0.01
N LYS A 313 -3.79 -15.28 1.14
CA LYS A 313 -4.42 -15.06 2.44
C LYS A 313 -3.69 -13.98 3.19
N LEU A 314 -4.44 -13.00 3.66
CA LEU A 314 -3.96 -11.97 4.59
C LEU A 314 -4.40 -12.37 5.99
N VAL A 315 -3.51 -12.30 6.97
CA VAL A 315 -3.82 -12.35 8.40
C VAL A 315 -3.32 -11.07 9.04
N PHE A 316 -4.08 -10.50 9.96
CA PHE A 316 -3.72 -9.29 10.68
C PHE A 316 -4.39 -9.30 12.04
N ARG A 317 -3.97 -8.41 12.92
CA ARG A 317 -4.58 -8.19 14.22
C ARG A 317 -5.53 -7.00 14.14
N GLU A 318 -6.71 -7.13 14.72
CA GLU A 318 -7.57 -5.99 15.04
C GLU A 318 -7.33 -5.67 16.53
N ASP A 319 -6.80 -4.47 16.82
CA ASP A 319 -6.27 -4.13 18.14
C ASP A 319 -7.38 -3.97 19.18
N LYS A 320 -8.54 -3.42 18.81
CA LYS A 320 -9.67 -3.17 19.72
C LYS A 320 -10.15 -4.46 20.39
N SER A 321 -10.32 -5.52 19.61
CA SER A 321 -10.68 -6.86 20.08
C SER A 321 -9.47 -7.65 20.62
N GLY A 322 -8.27 -7.33 20.11
CA GLY A 322 -7.04 -8.07 20.35
C GLY A 322 -6.96 -9.42 19.62
N ASN A 323 -7.90 -9.71 18.72
CA ASN A 323 -7.99 -10.96 17.98
C ASN A 323 -7.33 -10.84 16.58
N LEU A 324 -6.98 -11.99 16.01
CA LEU A 324 -6.55 -12.06 14.61
C LEU A 324 -7.76 -12.13 13.70
N TYR A 325 -7.63 -11.57 12.50
CA TYR A 325 -8.58 -11.68 11.41
C TYR A 325 -7.86 -12.17 10.16
N TYR A 326 -8.61 -12.80 9.25
CA TYR A 326 -8.06 -13.19 7.96
C TYR A 326 -9.01 -12.88 6.79
N VAL A 327 -8.41 -12.63 5.63
CA VAL A 327 -9.09 -12.49 4.35
C VAL A 327 -8.53 -13.54 3.40
N ASP A 328 -9.42 -14.26 2.72
CA ASP A 328 -9.06 -15.27 1.72
C ASP A 328 -9.36 -14.75 0.31
N PHE A 329 -8.33 -14.31 -0.41
CA PHE A 329 -8.44 -13.71 -1.75
C PHE A 329 -8.85 -14.71 -2.84
N SER A 330 -8.83 -16.01 -2.53
CA SER A 330 -9.28 -17.06 -3.46
C SER A 330 -10.81 -17.16 -3.55
N LYS A 331 -11.54 -16.42 -2.69
CA LYS A 331 -13.00 -16.42 -2.64
C LYS A 331 -13.59 -15.32 -3.52
N ASN A 332 -14.79 -15.54 -4.04
CA ASN A 332 -15.53 -14.54 -4.81
C ASN A 332 -15.97 -13.35 -3.94
N GLU A 333 -16.34 -13.63 -2.70
CA GLU A 333 -16.72 -12.63 -1.70
C GLU A 333 -15.56 -12.46 -0.71
N LEU A 334 -15.00 -11.26 -0.67
CA LEU A 334 -13.87 -10.93 0.17
C LEU A 334 -14.39 -10.30 1.46
N VAL A 335 -14.29 -11.06 2.56
CA VAL A 335 -14.71 -10.64 3.90
C VAL A 335 -13.63 -10.98 4.91
N ALA A 336 -13.44 -10.09 5.88
CA ALA A 336 -12.60 -10.37 7.04
C ALA A 336 -13.32 -11.34 7.98
N LYS A 337 -12.62 -12.36 8.45
CA LYS A 337 -13.15 -13.37 9.37
C LYS A 337 -12.28 -13.45 10.61
N GLU A 338 -12.90 -13.41 11.77
CA GLU A 338 -12.21 -13.48 13.05
C GLU A 338 -11.63 -14.87 13.31
N LEU A 339 -10.42 -14.89 13.86
CA LEU A 339 -9.69 -16.01 14.43
C LEU A 339 -9.55 -15.79 15.94
N SER A 340 -10.66 -15.91 16.68
CA SER A 340 -10.71 -15.73 18.13
C SER A 340 -9.77 -16.69 18.87
N ALA A 341 -8.86 -16.16 19.69
CA ALA A 341 -7.82 -16.94 20.35
C ALA A 341 -7.93 -16.98 21.89
N ASN A 342 -8.82 -16.20 22.53
CA ASN A 342 -8.90 -16.03 23.99
C ASN A 342 -7.56 -15.70 24.68
N VAL A 343 -6.54 -15.31 23.89
CA VAL A 343 -5.22 -14.84 24.31
C VAL A 343 -4.85 -13.68 23.38
N PRO A 344 -4.01 -12.73 23.80
CA PRO A 344 -3.51 -11.68 22.92
C PRO A 344 -2.72 -12.31 21.78
N ALA A 345 -2.93 -11.81 20.57
CA ALA A 345 -2.30 -12.36 19.38
C ALA A 345 -1.57 -11.26 18.59
N TYR A 346 -0.27 -11.16 18.81
CA TYR A 346 0.65 -10.23 18.14
C TYR A 346 1.55 -10.97 17.15
N HIS A 347 2.10 -10.22 16.19
CA HIS A 347 3.09 -10.70 15.21
C HIS A 347 2.69 -12.02 14.52
N PRO A 348 1.52 -12.08 13.85
CA PRO A 348 1.14 -13.27 13.12
C PRO A 348 2.09 -13.50 11.94
N ASP A 349 2.39 -14.77 11.65
CA ASP A 349 3.04 -15.18 10.40
C ASP A 349 2.37 -16.45 9.86
N ILE A 350 2.32 -16.56 8.53
CA ILE A 350 1.54 -17.58 7.83
C ILE A 350 2.44 -18.71 7.36
N SER A 351 1.99 -19.96 7.53
CA SER A 351 2.74 -21.13 7.08
C SER A 351 2.93 -21.14 5.57
N PRO A 352 3.98 -21.78 5.04
CA PRO A 352 4.28 -21.80 3.60
C PRO A 352 3.16 -22.40 2.73
N ASP A 353 2.26 -23.21 3.32
CA ASP A 353 1.10 -23.81 2.64
C ASP A 353 -0.21 -23.01 2.82
N GLY A 354 -0.15 -21.85 3.50
CA GLY A 354 -1.30 -20.97 3.73
C GLY A 354 -2.37 -21.55 4.66
N LYS A 355 -2.08 -22.61 5.43
CA LYS A 355 -3.09 -23.30 6.28
C LYS A 355 -3.01 -22.94 7.75
N TRP A 356 -1.86 -22.49 8.24
CA TRP A 356 -1.60 -22.22 9.64
C TRP A 356 -1.13 -20.79 9.84
N VAL A 357 -1.45 -20.24 11.00
CA VAL A 357 -0.87 -18.99 11.49
C VAL A 357 -0.16 -19.28 12.81
N ALA A 358 1.07 -18.76 12.94
CA ALA A 358 1.79 -18.68 14.19
C ALA A 358 1.68 -17.25 14.73
N PHE A 359 1.56 -17.06 16.03
CA PHE A 359 1.52 -15.74 16.67
C PHE A 359 2.04 -15.83 18.12
N CYS A 360 2.32 -14.68 18.75
CA CYS A 360 2.76 -14.63 20.14
C CYS A 360 1.92 -13.68 21.00
N THR A 361 2.06 -13.76 22.32
CA THR A 361 1.36 -12.89 23.27
C THR A 361 2.10 -11.59 23.59
N GLY A 362 3.37 -11.47 23.18
CA GLY A 362 4.26 -10.34 23.45
C GLY A 362 4.44 -9.46 22.23
N ILE A 363 4.80 -8.20 22.46
CA ILE A 363 4.96 -7.16 21.45
C ILE A 363 6.43 -6.71 21.34
N GLU A 364 6.80 -6.14 20.19
CA GLU A 364 8.16 -5.62 19.97
C GLU A 364 8.43 -4.45 20.92
N GLY A 365 9.65 -4.35 21.45
CA GLY A 365 10.07 -3.33 22.40
C GLY A 365 9.83 -3.66 23.89
N VAL A 366 9.05 -4.70 24.20
CA VAL A 366 8.65 -5.03 25.58
C VAL A 366 9.42 -6.24 26.12
N ALA A 367 9.91 -6.13 27.36
CA ALA A 367 10.76 -7.15 28.00
C ALA A 367 10.01 -8.30 28.69
N ASP A 368 8.68 -8.27 28.68
CA ASP A 368 7.83 -9.28 29.32
C ASP A 368 7.94 -10.67 28.66
N GLY A 369 7.61 -11.71 29.43
CA GLY A 369 7.55 -13.08 28.91
C GLY A 369 6.45 -13.26 27.86
N SER A 370 6.72 -14.06 26.82
CA SER A 370 5.77 -14.31 25.73
C SER A 370 5.54 -15.79 25.45
N GLU A 371 4.32 -16.13 25.07
CA GLU A 371 3.90 -17.46 24.68
C GLU A 371 3.63 -17.50 23.17
N LEU A 372 4.10 -18.55 22.50
CA LEU A 372 3.91 -18.76 21.06
C LEU A 372 2.85 -19.83 20.81
N TYR A 373 1.90 -19.50 19.95
CA TYR A 373 0.80 -20.36 19.54
C TYR A 373 0.76 -20.57 18.03
N VAL A 374 0.26 -21.74 17.61
CA VAL A 374 -0.08 -22.04 16.22
C VAL A 374 -1.52 -22.53 16.15
N ARG A 375 -2.26 -22.08 15.15
CA ARG A 375 -3.63 -22.53 14.85
C ARG A 375 -3.88 -22.59 13.35
N LYS A 376 -4.98 -23.23 12.95
CA LYS A 376 -5.42 -23.19 11.55
C LYS A 376 -6.03 -21.83 11.21
N ILE A 377 -5.87 -21.42 9.95
CA ILE A 377 -6.57 -20.27 9.35
C ILE A 377 -7.96 -20.74 8.92
N ASP A 378 -8.81 -20.97 9.91
CA ASP A 378 -10.19 -21.42 9.80
C ASP A 378 -10.97 -20.88 11.00
N ALA A 379 -11.94 -20.00 10.76
CA ALA A 379 -12.76 -19.38 11.82
C ALA A 379 -13.57 -20.40 12.63
N SER A 380 -13.84 -21.59 12.09
CA SER A 380 -14.56 -22.65 12.79
C SER A 380 -13.68 -23.46 13.75
N ASP A 381 -12.35 -23.41 13.57
CA ASP A 381 -11.38 -24.16 14.38
C ASP A 381 -10.79 -23.25 15.47
N LYS A 382 -11.22 -23.44 16.72
CA LYS A 382 -10.74 -22.70 17.90
C LYS A 382 -9.52 -23.33 18.58
N SER A 383 -8.93 -24.38 18.01
CA SER A 383 -7.81 -25.08 18.65
C SER A 383 -6.52 -24.25 18.60
N LEU A 384 -5.81 -24.22 19.73
CA LEU A 384 -4.51 -23.59 19.88
C LEU A 384 -3.47 -24.65 20.25
N ILE A 385 -2.31 -24.59 19.58
CA ILE A 385 -1.16 -25.43 19.88
C ILE A 385 -0.08 -24.51 20.45
N LYS A 386 0.25 -24.69 21.73
CA LYS A 386 1.27 -23.89 22.43
C LYS A 386 2.65 -24.53 22.30
N LEU A 387 3.68 -23.71 22.11
CA LEU A 387 5.07 -24.14 22.24
C LEU A 387 5.49 -24.14 23.72
N ASP A 388 5.98 -25.29 24.20
CA ASP A 388 6.40 -25.47 25.60
C ASP A 388 7.84 -25.01 25.83
N VAL A 389 8.01 -23.68 25.99
CA VAL A 389 9.29 -23.04 26.32
C VAL A 389 9.05 -21.85 27.26
N LYS A 390 10.10 -21.37 27.94
CA LYS A 390 10.00 -20.26 28.90
C LYS A 390 9.48 -18.97 28.27
N SER A 391 9.95 -18.64 27.07
CA SER A 391 9.52 -17.46 26.31
C SER A 391 9.78 -17.67 24.82
N ALA A 392 8.84 -17.28 23.97
CA ALA A 392 8.97 -17.27 22.52
C ALA A 392 8.17 -16.11 21.91
N VAL A 393 8.87 -15.20 21.21
CA VAL A 393 8.30 -13.98 20.64
C VAL A 393 8.58 -13.89 19.13
N ILE A 394 7.71 -13.18 18.41
CA ILE A 394 7.79 -12.81 16.98
C ILE A 394 8.12 -14.03 16.10
N PRO A 395 7.17 -14.98 15.97
CA PRO A 395 7.38 -16.19 15.19
C PRO A 395 7.49 -15.90 13.69
N ARG A 396 8.40 -16.59 13.00
CA ARG A 396 8.54 -16.55 11.53
C ARG A 396 8.68 -17.93 10.92
N TRP A 397 7.78 -18.28 10.01
CA TRP A 397 7.81 -19.53 9.26
C TRP A 397 8.92 -19.54 8.23
N ARG A 398 9.60 -20.69 8.06
CA ARG A 398 10.51 -20.94 6.93
C ARG A 398 10.55 -22.40 6.53
N VAL A 399 11.04 -22.65 5.31
CA VAL A 399 11.28 -23.99 4.77
C VAL A 399 12.79 -24.19 4.68
N LEU A 400 13.30 -25.24 5.30
CA LEU A 400 14.72 -25.59 5.23
C LEU A 400 15.04 -26.28 3.90
N ALA A 401 16.32 -26.35 3.54
CA ALA A 401 16.79 -27.10 2.36
C ALA A 401 16.40 -28.59 2.38
N SER A 402 16.11 -29.16 3.57
CA SER A 402 15.58 -30.52 3.71
C SER A 402 14.10 -30.66 3.30
N GLY A 403 13.41 -29.55 3.03
CA GLY A 403 11.96 -29.49 2.85
C GLY A 403 11.17 -29.39 4.16
N ASP A 404 11.84 -29.36 5.32
CA ASP A 404 11.18 -29.24 6.60
C ASP A 404 10.67 -27.83 6.87
N THR A 405 9.41 -27.72 7.26
CA THR A 405 8.82 -26.48 7.76
C THR A 405 9.18 -26.26 9.23
N VAL A 406 9.74 -25.09 9.53
CA VAL A 406 10.13 -24.68 10.89
C VAL A 406 9.62 -23.28 11.19
N ILE A 407 9.50 -22.97 12.48
CA ILE A 407 9.19 -21.64 13.00
C ILE A 407 10.44 -21.13 13.72
N VAL A 408 10.95 -19.98 13.30
CA VAL A 408 11.99 -19.21 13.99
C VAL A 408 11.32 -18.31 15.02
N TYR A 409 11.90 -18.18 16.21
CA TYR A 409 11.41 -17.29 17.26
C TYR A 409 12.58 -16.79 18.13
N VAL A 410 12.35 -15.74 18.91
CA VAL A 410 13.36 -15.19 19.83
C VAL A 410 12.92 -15.32 21.29
N THR A 411 13.87 -15.27 22.23
CA THR A 411 13.57 -15.39 23.67
C THR A 411 13.04 -14.10 24.31
N SER A 412 13.27 -12.95 23.67
CA SER A 412 12.85 -11.62 24.16
C SER A 412 12.65 -10.68 22.97
N ALA A 413 11.74 -9.72 23.11
CA ALA A 413 11.53 -8.64 22.15
C ALA A 413 11.91 -7.27 22.75
N ALA A 414 12.70 -7.26 23.84
CA ALA A 414 13.13 -6.04 24.53
C ALA A 414 13.99 -5.12 23.65
N ASN A 415 14.15 -3.89 24.12
CA ASN A 415 15.07 -2.91 23.56
C ASN A 415 16.48 -3.50 23.37
N ASN A 416 17.04 -3.33 22.17
CA ASN A 416 18.31 -3.90 21.77
C ASN A 416 19.49 -2.91 21.80
N LYS A 417 19.35 -1.75 22.47
CA LYS A 417 20.39 -0.69 22.50
C LYS A 417 21.67 -1.14 23.22
N ASN A 418 21.55 -1.87 24.33
CA ASN A 418 22.70 -2.34 25.11
C ASN A 418 23.23 -3.69 24.57
N ASP A 419 24.55 -3.78 24.36
CA ASP A 419 25.20 -4.96 23.78
C ASP A 419 25.18 -6.18 24.71
N GLU A 420 25.38 -5.99 26.01
CA GLU A 420 25.47 -7.07 26.99
C GLU A 420 24.10 -7.72 27.22
N SER A 421 23.05 -6.91 27.37
CA SER A 421 21.68 -7.42 27.52
C SER A 421 21.20 -8.12 26.25
N PHE A 422 21.53 -7.57 25.07
CA PHE A 422 21.21 -8.21 23.79
C PHE A 422 21.91 -9.57 23.65
N ALA A 423 23.19 -9.69 24.02
CA ALA A 423 23.94 -10.94 23.94
C ALA A 423 23.40 -12.06 24.86
N GLN A 424 22.67 -11.72 25.92
CA GLN A 424 22.00 -12.69 26.81
C GLN A 424 20.71 -13.27 26.21
N THR A 425 20.16 -12.65 25.18
CA THR A 425 19.01 -13.15 24.44
C THR A 425 19.42 -14.13 23.34
N SER A 426 18.47 -14.79 22.66
CA SER A 426 18.80 -15.76 21.61
C SER A 426 17.69 -15.99 20.58
N THR A 427 18.10 -16.43 19.39
CA THR A 427 17.24 -16.86 18.29
C THR A 427 17.21 -18.38 18.21
N TRP A 428 16.02 -18.95 18.09
CA TRP A 428 15.75 -20.38 18.05
C TRP A 428 14.91 -20.74 16.84
N GLN A 429 14.90 -22.03 16.49
CA GLN A 429 13.95 -22.60 15.54
C GLN A 429 13.32 -23.87 16.11
N VAL A 430 12.10 -24.18 15.68
CA VAL A 430 11.42 -25.43 16.03
C VAL A 430 10.67 -25.98 14.82
N LYS A 431 10.80 -27.28 14.57
CA LYS A 431 10.05 -27.95 13.50
C LYS A 431 8.57 -27.97 13.83
N PHE A 432 7.71 -27.71 12.85
CA PHE A 432 6.27 -27.86 13.00
C PHE A 432 5.73 -28.78 11.91
N SER A 433 5.14 -29.91 12.32
CA SER A 433 4.61 -30.89 11.36
C SER A 433 3.44 -31.64 11.98
N LYS A 434 2.43 -31.97 11.16
CA LYS A 434 1.23 -32.71 11.59
C LYS A 434 0.55 -32.09 12.83
N GLY A 435 0.53 -30.75 12.92
CA GLY A 435 -0.09 -30.02 14.01
C GLY A 435 0.65 -30.13 15.35
N LYS A 436 1.97 -30.36 15.35
CA LYS A 436 2.78 -30.47 16.58
C LYS A 436 4.13 -29.79 16.42
N PHE A 437 4.60 -29.18 17.52
CA PHE A 437 5.99 -28.74 17.67
C PHE A 437 6.93 -29.93 17.88
N GLY A 438 8.11 -29.86 17.27
CA GLY A 438 9.23 -30.74 17.54
C GLY A 438 10.12 -30.18 18.67
N THR A 439 11.39 -30.57 18.67
CA THR A 439 12.37 -30.08 19.64
C THR A 439 12.95 -28.74 19.19
N PRO A 440 12.94 -27.70 20.05
CA PRO A 440 13.61 -26.44 19.74
C PRO A 440 15.12 -26.58 19.60
N GLN A 441 15.69 -25.81 18.68
CA GLN A 441 17.12 -25.74 18.39
C GLN A 441 17.57 -24.28 18.37
N LYS A 442 18.61 -23.96 19.15
CA LYS A 442 19.23 -22.63 19.13
C LYS A 442 19.97 -22.41 17.81
N LEU A 443 19.80 -21.23 17.22
CA LEU A 443 20.52 -20.79 16.04
C LEU A 443 21.66 -19.84 16.39
N PHE A 444 21.36 -18.77 17.15
CA PHE A 444 22.30 -17.69 17.45
C PHE A 444 22.09 -17.15 18.87
N ASP A 445 23.13 -16.52 19.41
CA ASP A 445 23.00 -15.53 20.49
C ASP A 445 22.48 -14.21 19.92
N GLY A 446 21.72 -13.44 20.70
CA GLY A 446 20.98 -12.28 20.25
C GLY A 446 19.57 -12.61 19.74
N ALA A 447 18.60 -11.77 20.07
CA ALA A 447 17.21 -11.88 19.66
C ALA A 447 17.00 -11.27 18.27
N TYR A 448 17.39 -11.99 17.22
CA TYR A 448 17.18 -11.55 15.85
C TYR A 448 15.78 -11.88 15.32
N HIS A 449 14.81 -11.01 15.60
CA HIS A 449 13.41 -11.20 15.23
C HIS A 449 13.03 -10.60 13.88
N GLY A 450 13.89 -9.81 13.23
CA GLY A 450 13.64 -9.26 11.89
C GLY A 450 13.81 -10.27 10.75
N GLY A 451 14.33 -11.46 11.04
CA GLY A 451 14.39 -12.59 10.11
C GLY A 451 15.79 -13.19 9.96
N VAL A 452 15.82 -14.40 9.41
CA VAL A 452 17.03 -15.21 9.17
C VAL A 452 17.03 -15.67 7.72
N SER A 453 18.10 -15.43 6.98
CA SER A 453 18.26 -15.88 5.59
C SER A 453 18.25 -17.42 5.49
N ASP A 454 17.90 -17.95 4.33
CA ASP A 454 17.79 -19.40 4.11
C ASP A 454 19.10 -20.16 4.39
N ASP A 455 20.25 -19.51 4.15
CA ASP A 455 21.58 -20.06 4.37
C ASP A 455 22.14 -19.77 5.78
N ASN A 456 21.35 -19.15 6.66
CA ASN A 456 21.74 -18.71 8.01
C ASN A 456 22.96 -17.76 8.04
N ARG A 457 23.30 -17.13 6.91
CA ARG A 457 24.47 -16.23 6.81
C ARG A 457 24.14 -14.78 7.10
N LEU A 458 22.86 -14.41 7.11
CA LEU A 458 22.40 -13.08 7.49
C LEU A 458 21.19 -13.22 8.39
N THR A 459 21.20 -12.53 9.53
CA THR A 459 20.01 -12.32 10.33
C THR A 459 20.00 -10.88 10.84
N VAL A 460 18.82 -10.30 10.99
CA VAL A 460 18.65 -8.88 11.29
C VAL A 460 17.57 -8.68 12.32
N THR A 461 17.59 -7.52 12.98
CA THR A 461 16.60 -7.12 13.97
C THR A 461 16.61 -5.62 14.18
N GLY A 462 15.49 -5.07 14.63
CA GLY A 462 15.41 -3.66 15.02
C GLY A 462 14.38 -3.45 16.10
N ALA A 463 14.87 -3.23 17.31
CA ALA A 463 14.10 -2.82 18.48
C ALA A 463 14.87 -1.68 19.17
N ARG A 464 15.10 -0.59 18.41
CA ARG A 464 15.93 0.62 18.64
C ARG A 464 17.13 0.70 17.69
N LEU A 465 18.00 -0.30 17.63
CA LEU A 465 19.15 -0.35 16.71
C LEU A 465 18.92 -1.37 15.60
N LEU A 466 19.26 -1.02 14.35
CA LEU A 466 19.32 -1.98 13.26
C LEU A 466 20.56 -2.86 13.41
N ARG A 467 20.40 -4.04 14.04
CA ARG A 467 21.48 -5.02 14.22
C ARG A 467 21.42 -6.09 13.16
N ALA A 468 22.58 -6.50 12.68
CA ALA A 468 22.74 -7.65 11.80
C ALA A 468 23.78 -8.62 12.37
N ASN A 469 23.59 -9.92 12.14
CA ASN A 469 24.66 -10.89 12.22
C ASN A 469 24.94 -11.42 10.82
N ARG A 470 26.14 -11.14 10.33
CA ARG A 470 26.59 -11.56 9.00
C ARG A 470 27.75 -12.53 9.14
N ASN A 471 27.54 -13.76 8.70
CA ASN A 471 28.50 -14.86 8.79
C ASN A 471 29.08 -15.07 10.22
N GLY A 472 28.26 -14.86 11.26
CA GLY A 472 28.68 -14.99 12.65
C GLY A 472 29.20 -13.69 13.29
N HIS A 473 29.31 -12.60 12.53
CA HIS A 473 29.78 -11.31 13.03
C HIS A 473 28.62 -10.35 13.27
N SER A 474 28.49 -9.86 14.51
CA SER A 474 27.50 -8.84 14.86
C SER A 474 27.94 -7.47 14.35
N GLU A 475 27.01 -6.76 13.71
CA GLU A 475 27.19 -5.45 13.11
C GLU A 475 26.00 -4.55 13.50
N ILE A 476 26.24 -3.24 13.61
CA ILE A 476 25.19 -2.22 13.73
C ILE A 476 25.15 -1.48 12.39
N TRP A 477 23.98 -1.46 11.75
CA TRP A 477 23.74 -0.79 10.48
C TRP A 477 23.09 0.58 10.70
N TYR A 478 22.85 1.31 9.60
CA TYR A 478 22.14 2.61 9.61
C TYR A 478 22.76 3.66 10.57
N ASN A 479 24.09 3.65 10.68
CA ASN A 479 24.88 4.56 11.53
C ASN A 479 24.47 4.55 13.03
N GLY A 480 23.80 3.49 13.50
CA GLY A 480 23.30 3.42 14.88
C GLY A 480 22.13 4.36 15.17
N GLU A 481 21.54 4.99 14.14
CA GLU A 481 20.30 5.75 14.28
C GLU A 481 19.12 4.79 14.55
N GLN A 482 18.05 5.35 15.11
CA GLN A 482 16.91 4.54 15.53
C GLN A 482 16.20 3.88 14.34
N ALA A 483 15.97 2.57 14.44
CA ALA A 483 15.25 1.78 13.45
C ALA A 483 14.41 0.66 14.09
N CYS A 484 13.27 0.34 13.46
CA CYS A 484 12.29 -0.65 13.94
C CYS A 484 11.52 -1.32 12.80
N ASN A 485 10.59 -2.22 13.16
CA ASN A 485 9.75 -2.99 12.24
C ASN A 485 10.57 -3.61 11.10
N VAL A 486 11.67 -4.26 11.49
CA VAL A 486 12.65 -4.79 10.56
C VAL A 486 12.12 -6.10 9.97
N SER A 487 12.17 -6.22 8.65
CA SER A 487 11.81 -7.45 7.94
C SER A 487 12.86 -7.80 6.89
N LEU A 488 13.37 -9.03 6.95
CA LEU A 488 14.35 -9.57 6.01
C LEU A 488 13.67 -10.34 4.89
N ASN A 489 13.90 -9.90 3.65
CA ASN A 489 13.67 -10.74 2.50
C ASN A 489 14.73 -11.84 2.46
N ARG A 490 14.31 -13.07 2.73
CA ARG A 490 15.21 -14.23 2.87
C ARG A 490 15.84 -14.66 1.56
N ASN A 491 15.25 -14.29 0.42
CA ASN A 491 15.71 -14.69 -0.91
C ASN A 491 16.85 -13.77 -1.37
N ASN A 492 16.56 -12.48 -1.50
CA ASN A 492 17.51 -11.49 -2.02
C ASN A 492 18.34 -10.80 -0.93
N LYS A 493 18.08 -11.14 0.35
CA LYS A 493 18.76 -10.60 1.53
C LYS A 493 18.63 -9.08 1.68
N MET A 494 17.57 -8.51 1.13
CA MET A 494 17.21 -7.12 1.33
C MET A 494 16.45 -6.96 2.64
N THR A 495 16.87 -6.01 3.46
CA THR A 495 16.24 -5.71 4.74
C THR A 495 15.42 -4.44 4.60
N LEU A 496 14.12 -4.51 4.88
CA LEU A 496 13.30 -3.31 5.04
C LEU A 496 13.21 -2.92 6.52
N PHE A 497 13.02 -1.63 6.79
CA PHE A 497 12.83 -1.10 8.14
C PHE A 497 12.22 0.31 8.10
N LEU A 498 11.72 0.78 9.25
CA LEU A 498 11.26 2.15 9.47
C LEU A 498 12.28 2.94 10.29
N ASP A 499 12.34 4.25 10.05
CA ASP A 499 13.23 5.17 10.75
C ASP A 499 12.49 6.39 11.35
N PHE A 500 13.21 7.20 12.13
CA PHE A 500 12.67 8.32 12.89
C PHE A 500 12.91 9.69 12.24
N GLY A 501 13.08 9.72 10.91
CA GLY A 501 13.46 10.95 10.22
C GLY A 501 14.85 11.42 10.62
N GLY A 502 15.78 10.48 10.83
CA GLY A 502 17.14 10.80 11.25
C GLY A 502 18.00 11.41 10.14
N LYS A 503 19.22 11.83 10.49
CA LYS A 503 20.15 12.49 9.55
C LYS A 503 20.49 11.56 8.38
N THR A 504 20.71 10.27 8.64
CA THR A 504 21.10 9.29 7.62
C THR A 504 20.03 9.17 6.54
N GLY A 505 18.76 8.99 6.92
CA GLY A 505 17.67 8.84 5.98
C GLY A 505 17.34 10.14 5.23
N ARG A 506 17.31 11.30 5.92
CA ARG A 506 17.14 12.62 5.29
C ARG A 506 18.22 12.93 4.26
N GLN A 507 19.46 12.56 4.53
CA GLN A 507 20.56 12.70 3.56
C GLN A 507 20.39 11.77 2.35
N PHE A 508 19.94 10.53 2.58
CA PHE A 508 19.72 9.56 1.50
C PHE A 508 18.63 10.02 0.53
N VAL A 509 17.51 10.55 1.02
CA VAL A 509 16.37 10.97 0.19
C VAL A 509 16.40 12.45 -0.21
N ARG A 510 17.29 13.24 0.39
CA ARG A 510 17.46 14.68 0.16
C ARG A 510 16.21 15.50 0.45
N SER A 511 15.44 15.08 1.45
CA SER A 511 14.26 15.79 1.95
C SER A 511 14.09 15.57 3.45
N ASN A 512 13.42 16.51 4.11
CA ASN A 512 12.94 16.32 5.48
C ASN A 512 11.61 15.58 5.45
N TYR A 513 11.39 14.72 6.43
CA TYR A 513 10.16 13.95 6.60
C TYR A 513 9.97 13.58 8.08
N GLU A 514 8.72 13.31 8.46
CA GLU A 514 8.29 12.91 9.80
C GLU A 514 8.63 11.43 10.11
N THR A 515 8.55 11.05 11.39
CA THR A 515 8.79 9.66 11.84
C THR A 515 7.95 8.66 11.04
N HIS A 516 8.56 7.54 10.62
CA HIS A 516 7.94 6.46 9.86
C HIS A 516 7.33 6.87 8.51
N LYS A 517 7.59 8.09 8.00
CA LYS A 517 7.08 8.52 6.69
C LYS A 517 7.62 7.67 5.54
N ARG A 518 8.75 6.99 5.77
CA ARG A 518 9.44 6.19 4.74
C ARG A 518 9.82 4.81 5.26
N ILE A 519 9.70 3.83 4.38
CA ILE A 519 10.36 2.52 4.52
C ILE A 519 11.70 2.61 3.82
N PHE A 520 12.78 2.22 4.51
CA PHE A 520 14.11 2.12 3.95
C PHE A 520 14.48 0.68 3.62
N PHE A 521 15.27 0.50 2.57
CA PHE A 521 15.76 -0.80 2.12
C PHE A 521 17.28 -0.81 2.17
N ALA A 522 17.85 -1.71 2.95
CA ALA A 522 19.26 -2.01 2.99
C ALA A 522 19.58 -3.30 2.23
N ASP A 523 20.69 -3.33 1.50
CA ASP A 523 21.22 -4.55 0.90
C ASP A 523 21.81 -5.51 1.96
N SER A 524 22.30 -6.66 1.50
CA SER A 524 22.90 -7.69 2.38
C SER A 524 24.17 -7.25 3.14
N THR A 525 24.66 -6.05 2.89
CA THR A 525 25.83 -5.44 3.54
C THR A 525 25.47 -4.24 4.41
N GLY A 526 24.18 -3.90 4.52
CA GLY A 526 23.69 -2.80 5.34
C GLY A 526 23.68 -1.44 4.63
N ASN A 527 24.01 -1.38 3.33
CA ASN A 527 23.96 -0.13 2.58
C ASN A 527 22.53 0.17 2.15
N LEU A 528 22.08 1.42 2.35
CA LEU A 528 20.81 1.89 1.83
C LEU A 528 20.81 1.87 0.30
N VAL A 529 19.81 1.23 -0.28
CA VAL A 529 19.64 1.12 -1.74
C VAL A 529 18.36 1.74 -2.25
N ARG A 530 17.34 1.91 -1.39
CA ARG A 530 16.04 2.47 -1.77
C ARG A 530 15.28 2.99 -0.55
N SER A 531 14.29 3.84 -0.79
CA SER A 531 13.21 4.11 0.15
C SER A 531 11.86 4.14 -0.56
N LEU A 532 10.77 3.92 0.18
CA LEU A 532 9.39 4.05 -0.27
C LEU A 532 8.69 5.06 0.64
N GLU A 533 7.98 6.03 0.07
CA GLU A 533 7.25 7.05 0.83
C GLU A 533 5.80 6.63 1.09
N ALA A 534 5.28 6.96 2.27
CA ALA A 534 3.88 6.72 2.59
C ALA A 534 2.96 7.68 1.82
N PRO A 535 1.73 7.25 1.47
CA PRO A 535 0.74 8.13 0.85
C PRO A 535 0.51 9.42 1.62
N GLU A 536 0.01 10.45 0.94
CA GLU A 536 -0.34 11.73 1.56
C GLU A 536 -1.33 11.54 2.73
N GLY A 537 -1.03 12.16 3.87
CA GLY A 537 -1.82 12.03 5.10
C GLY A 537 -1.56 10.77 5.93
N TYR A 538 -0.60 9.93 5.54
CA TYR A 538 -0.26 8.70 6.26
C TYR A 538 1.24 8.53 6.51
N THR A 539 1.57 7.77 7.54
CA THR A 539 2.88 7.14 7.79
C THR A 539 2.75 5.61 7.73
N PHE A 540 3.86 4.89 7.76
CA PHE A 540 3.86 3.42 7.78
C PHE A 540 3.96 2.86 9.20
N ASP A 541 3.39 1.68 9.40
CA ASP A 541 3.77 0.78 10.50
C ASP A 541 3.65 -0.67 10.05
N HIS A 542 4.28 -1.57 10.79
CA HIS A 542 4.24 -3.02 10.61
C HIS A 542 4.52 -3.51 9.16
N PRO A 543 5.51 -2.96 8.42
CA PRO A 543 5.86 -3.48 7.10
C PRO A 543 6.47 -4.89 7.18
N GLU A 544 6.04 -5.77 6.28
CA GLU A 544 6.54 -7.14 6.16
C GLU A 544 6.72 -7.53 4.70
N TRP A 545 7.82 -8.24 4.39
CA TRP A 545 8.01 -8.83 3.07
C TRP A 545 7.00 -9.95 2.81
N VAL A 546 6.43 -9.99 1.60
CA VAL A 546 5.63 -11.13 1.17
C VAL A 546 6.55 -12.32 0.88
N PRO A 547 6.39 -13.48 1.56
CA PRO A 547 7.24 -14.64 1.33
C PRO A 547 7.24 -15.07 -0.14
N LEU A 548 8.41 -15.48 -0.65
CA LEU A 548 8.64 -15.92 -2.04
C LEU A 548 8.42 -14.86 -3.13
N VAL A 549 8.14 -13.60 -2.77
CA VAL A 549 7.97 -12.50 -3.72
C VAL A 549 8.95 -11.36 -3.43
N ASP A 550 9.89 -11.14 -4.34
CA ASP A 550 11.05 -10.27 -4.08
C ASP A 550 10.78 -8.77 -4.26
N SER A 551 9.54 -8.42 -4.56
CA SER A 551 9.10 -7.07 -4.93
C SER A 551 7.91 -6.55 -4.15
N LEU A 552 7.26 -7.39 -3.31
CA LEU A 552 6.04 -7.02 -2.62
C LEU A 552 6.23 -6.98 -1.11
N ILE A 553 5.64 -5.97 -0.51
CA ILE A 553 5.51 -5.81 0.94
C ILE A 553 4.05 -5.59 1.30
N VAL A 554 3.66 -6.04 2.48
CA VAL A 554 2.42 -5.64 3.14
C VAL A 554 2.77 -4.67 4.25
N ALA A 555 1.92 -3.68 4.51
CA ALA A 555 2.15 -2.72 5.59
C ALA A 555 0.83 -2.15 6.12
N THR A 556 0.87 -1.58 7.31
CA THR A 556 -0.20 -0.75 7.86
C THR A 556 0.06 0.72 7.53
N LEU A 557 -0.99 1.47 7.21
CA LEU A 557 -0.97 2.92 7.13
C LEU A 557 -1.58 3.54 8.39
N VAL A 558 -0.84 4.46 9.00
CA VAL A 558 -1.22 5.20 10.19
C VAL A 558 -1.62 6.61 9.78
N ASN A 559 -2.78 7.10 10.22
CA ASN A 559 -3.22 8.46 9.90
C ASN A 559 -2.50 9.51 10.77
N SER A 560 -2.78 10.80 10.53
CA SER A 560 -2.18 11.90 11.31
C SER A 560 -2.50 11.87 12.81
N GLU A 561 -3.54 11.15 13.23
CA GLU A 561 -3.96 11.01 14.62
C GLU A 561 -3.40 9.72 15.27
N GLY A 562 -2.46 9.02 14.61
CA GLY A 562 -1.82 7.81 15.15
C GLY A 562 -2.65 6.53 15.04
N ALA A 563 -3.80 6.55 14.37
CA ALA A 563 -4.66 5.38 14.23
C ALA A 563 -4.28 4.50 13.02
N HIS A 564 -4.24 3.18 13.22
CA HIS A 564 -3.83 2.19 12.22
C HIS A 564 -4.98 1.82 11.28
N ARG A 565 -5.28 2.69 10.31
CA ARG A 565 -6.55 2.61 9.57
C ARG A 565 -6.58 1.59 8.45
N LYS A 566 -5.46 1.35 7.77
CA LYS A 566 -5.48 0.62 6.49
C LYS A 566 -4.36 -0.38 6.40
N LEU A 567 -4.64 -1.51 5.75
CA LEU A 567 -3.63 -2.46 5.31
C LEU A 567 -3.42 -2.29 3.81
N ILE A 568 -2.17 -2.25 3.36
CA ILE A 568 -1.82 -2.11 1.95
C ILE A 568 -0.92 -3.24 1.48
N LEU A 569 -0.98 -3.52 0.18
CA LEU A 569 0.05 -4.24 -0.56
C LEU A 569 0.78 -3.23 -1.44
N ALA A 570 2.11 -3.19 -1.37
CA ALA A 570 2.93 -2.26 -2.16
C ALA A 570 4.02 -3.00 -2.92
N ASN A 571 4.32 -2.54 -4.13
CA ASN A 571 5.48 -2.96 -4.89
C ASN A 571 6.62 -1.98 -4.66
N VAL A 572 7.73 -2.49 -4.12
CA VAL A 572 8.86 -1.65 -3.68
C VAL A 572 9.64 -1.02 -4.83
N TYR A 573 9.52 -1.54 -6.06
CA TYR A 573 10.26 -1.04 -7.21
C TYR A 573 9.46 -0.01 -8.02
N THR A 574 8.14 -0.17 -8.11
CA THR A 574 7.24 0.73 -8.85
C THR A 574 6.56 1.77 -7.98
N GLU A 575 6.62 1.61 -6.65
CA GLU A 575 5.89 2.44 -5.67
C GLU A 575 4.35 2.37 -5.83
N ARG A 576 3.85 1.47 -6.68
CA ARG A 576 2.42 1.20 -6.80
C ARG A 576 1.94 0.40 -5.61
N TRP A 577 0.78 0.77 -5.08
CA TRP A 577 0.16 0.10 -3.95
C TRP A 577 -1.36 -0.03 -4.13
N VAL A 578 -1.95 -0.95 -3.40
CA VAL A 578 -3.40 -1.12 -3.30
C VAL A 578 -3.79 -1.28 -1.83
N GLU A 579 -4.89 -0.63 -1.44
CA GLU A 579 -5.54 -0.89 -0.16
C GLU A 579 -6.13 -2.31 -0.17
N LEU A 580 -5.89 -3.09 0.88
CA LEU A 580 -6.41 -4.45 1.08
C LEU A 580 -7.62 -4.44 2.00
N ALA A 581 -7.51 -3.76 3.14
CA ALA A 581 -8.55 -3.67 4.16
C ALA A 581 -8.47 -2.34 4.91
N GLN A 582 -9.59 -1.91 5.49
CA GLN A 582 -9.70 -0.73 6.33
C GLN A 582 -10.49 -1.07 7.61
N GLY A 583 -10.10 -0.45 8.73
CA GLY A 583 -10.77 -0.62 10.01
C GLY A 583 -10.35 0.44 11.02
N THR A 584 -10.62 0.19 12.30
CA THR A 584 -10.35 1.14 13.37
C THR A 584 -8.88 1.10 13.80
N GLU A 585 -8.35 -0.09 14.13
CA GLU A 585 -6.94 -0.30 14.49
C GLU A 585 -6.43 -1.64 13.94
N LEU A 586 -5.72 -1.62 12.80
CA LEU A 586 -5.24 -2.80 12.08
C LEU A 586 -3.73 -2.98 12.17
N TRP A 587 -3.28 -3.97 12.94
CA TRP A 587 -1.89 -4.18 13.31
C TRP A 587 -1.30 -5.46 12.69
N HIS A 588 0.01 -5.50 12.56
CA HIS A 588 0.80 -6.68 12.21
C HIS A 588 0.24 -7.51 11.02
N PRO A 589 0.13 -6.94 9.80
CA PRO A 589 -0.32 -7.70 8.65
C PRO A 589 0.75 -8.71 8.18
N ALA A 590 0.30 -9.90 7.84
CA ALA A 590 1.08 -10.95 7.18
C ALA A 590 0.32 -11.45 5.95
N LEU A 591 0.99 -11.47 4.79
CA LEU A 591 0.38 -11.89 3.53
C LEU A 591 1.10 -13.13 2.98
N TRP A 592 0.32 -14.16 2.68
CA TRP A 592 0.77 -15.37 1.98
C TRP A 592 0.16 -15.41 0.58
N LEU A 593 0.96 -15.79 -0.42
CA LEU A 593 0.54 -16.01 -1.80
C LEU A 593 0.87 -17.45 -2.22
N ASP A 594 -0.07 -18.10 -2.92
CA ASP A 594 0.13 -19.42 -3.52
C ASP A 594 0.90 -19.25 -4.84
N VAL A 595 2.23 -19.34 -4.77
CA VAL A 595 3.15 -19.30 -5.90
C VAL A 595 4.05 -20.54 -5.89
N ASP A 596 4.12 -21.22 -7.03
CA ASP A 596 4.81 -22.51 -7.16
C ASP A 596 6.35 -22.41 -7.04
N GLU A 597 6.90 -21.23 -7.35
CA GLU A 597 8.33 -20.94 -7.28
C GLU A 597 8.57 -19.49 -6.87
N ARG A 598 9.84 -19.11 -6.64
CA ARG A 598 10.21 -17.72 -6.33
C ARG A 598 9.80 -16.83 -7.50
N VAL A 599 8.93 -15.86 -7.23
CA VAL A 599 8.45 -14.92 -8.25
C VAL A 599 9.07 -13.57 -7.99
N PHE A 600 9.90 -13.11 -8.91
CA PHE A 600 10.11 -11.67 -9.07
C PHE A 600 8.92 -11.15 -9.86
N VAL A 601 8.08 -10.30 -9.27
CA VAL A 601 7.03 -9.58 -10.02
C VAL A 601 7.72 -8.37 -10.64
N PRO A 602 8.11 -8.40 -11.94
CA PRO A 602 8.95 -7.37 -12.51
C PRO A 602 8.20 -6.04 -12.63
N PRO A 603 8.89 -4.90 -12.46
CA PRO A 603 8.30 -3.57 -12.51
C PRO A 603 8.00 -3.04 -13.93
N LEU A 604 7.91 -3.86 -14.98
CA LEU A 604 8.27 -3.37 -16.32
C LEU A 604 7.18 -3.14 -17.34
N LEU A 605 5.90 -3.11 -16.94
CA LEU A 605 4.84 -2.74 -17.88
C LEU A 605 3.81 -1.87 -17.18
N ASP A 606 3.67 -0.64 -17.68
CA ASP A 606 2.57 0.22 -17.26
C ASP A 606 1.27 -0.37 -17.80
N ILE A 607 0.45 -0.98 -16.95
CA ILE A 607 -0.71 -1.76 -17.38
C ILE A 607 -1.78 -0.93 -18.10
N ASP A 608 -1.72 0.40 -17.97
CA ASP A 608 -2.60 1.31 -18.70
C ASP A 608 -2.10 1.64 -20.12
N SER A 609 -0.85 1.27 -20.42
CA SER A 609 -0.12 1.69 -21.62
C SER A 609 0.52 0.52 -22.36
N ALA A 610 1.35 -0.26 -21.70
CA ALA A 610 2.02 -1.43 -22.25
C ALA A 610 1.03 -2.47 -22.78
N GLY A 611 1.17 -2.83 -24.06
CA GLY A 611 0.28 -3.80 -24.71
C GLY A 611 -1.16 -3.33 -24.93
N VAL A 612 -1.50 -2.07 -24.59
CA VAL A 612 -2.83 -1.49 -24.77
C VAL A 612 -2.95 -0.85 -26.14
N TYR A 613 -3.24 -1.65 -27.17
CA TYR A 613 -3.32 -1.16 -28.55
C TYR A 613 -4.68 -0.55 -28.92
N TYR A 614 -5.71 -0.69 -28.07
CA TYR A 614 -7.06 -0.16 -28.28
C TYR A 614 -7.67 0.40 -27.00
N THR A 615 -8.43 1.50 -27.10
CA THR A 615 -9.26 2.08 -26.03
C THR A 615 -10.65 2.44 -26.58
N ASP A 616 -11.63 2.67 -25.71
CA ASP A 616 -12.99 3.07 -26.10
C ASP A 616 -13.08 4.47 -26.79
N GLN A 617 -12.00 5.24 -26.75
CA GLN A 617 -11.87 6.55 -27.43
C GLN A 617 -11.35 6.44 -28.88
N MET A 618 -10.91 5.24 -29.28
CA MET A 618 -10.37 4.97 -30.61
C MET A 618 -11.47 4.65 -31.61
N GLU A 619 -11.14 4.76 -32.89
CA GLU A 619 -12.07 4.40 -33.96
C GLU A 619 -12.34 2.89 -33.95
N SER A 620 -13.58 2.49 -34.24
CA SER A 620 -14.00 1.08 -34.16
C SER A 620 -13.14 0.13 -35.02
N TYR A 621 -12.60 0.61 -36.14
CA TYR A 621 -11.71 -0.17 -37.01
C TYR A 621 -10.35 -0.50 -36.38
N ALA A 622 -9.94 0.17 -35.30
CA ALA A 622 -8.71 -0.15 -34.57
C ALA A 622 -8.86 -1.37 -33.65
N LEU A 623 -10.09 -1.84 -33.41
CA LEU A 623 -10.36 -3.00 -32.57
C LEU A 623 -9.73 -4.27 -33.17
N ASP A 624 -9.88 -4.47 -34.48
CA ASP A 624 -9.29 -5.60 -35.19
C ASP A 624 -7.77 -5.55 -35.16
N LEU A 625 -7.18 -4.35 -35.31
CA LEU A 625 -5.72 -4.17 -35.22
C LEU A 625 -5.19 -4.57 -33.84
N ARG A 626 -5.90 -4.30 -32.74
CA ARG A 626 -5.52 -4.81 -31.42
C ARG A 626 -5.48 -6.34 -31.39
N VAL A 627 -6.43 -7.00 -32.05
CA VAL A 627 -6.41 -8.47 -32.18
C VAL A 627 -5.19 -8.91 -32.98
N LYS A 628 -4.88 -8.23 -34.09
CA LYS A 628 -3.68 -8.53 -34.88
C LYS A 628 -2.39 -8.35 -34.08
N MET A 629 -2.28 -7.32 -33.25
CA MET A 629 -1.12 -7.10 -32.39
C MET A 629 -0.93 -8.20 -31.35
N GLU A 630 -2.01 -8.75 -30.78
CA GLU A 630 -1.93 -9.91 -29.89
C GLU A 630 -1.32 -11.13 -30.63
N TRP A 631 -1.83 -11.44 -31.83
CA TRP A 631 -1.32 -12.55 -32.64
C TRP A 631 0.11 -12.31 -33.13
N PHE A 632 0.47 -11.06 -33.42
CA PHE A 632 1.85 -10.68 -33.72
C PHE A 632 2.78 -11.08 -32.58
N TRP A 633 2.50 -10.63 -31.37
CA TRP A 633 3.35 -10.93 -30.22
C TRP A 633 3.36 -12.42 -29.83
N LYS A 634 2.32 -13.18 -30.18
CA LYS A 634 2.30 -14.65 -30.02
C LYS A 634 3.13 -15.42 -31.04
N SER A 635 3.38 -14.85 -32.22
CA SER A 635 3.90 -15.62 -33.36
C SER A 635 5.08 -14.96 -34.10
N HIS A 636 5.53 -13.77 -33.72
CA HIS A 636 6.56 -13.01 -34.44
C HIS A 636 7.87 -13.80 -34.61
N ASP A 637 8.25 -14.63 -33.64
CA ASP A 637 9.48 -15.43 -33.63
C ASP A 637 9.40 -16.73 -34.45
N THR A 638 8.20 -17.10 -34.89
CA THR A 638 7.90 -18.36 -35.58
C THR A 638 7.32 -18.17 -36.97
N ALA A 639 6.56 -17.11 -37.21
CA ALA A 639 5.96 -16.81 -38.50
C ALA A 639 7.02 -16.53 -39.58
N THR A 640 6.77 -17.07 -40.77
CA THR A 640 7.68 -17.01 -41.92
C THR A 640 7.15 -16.11 -43.03
N ALA A 641 5.88 -15.72 -42.96
CA ALA A 641 5.30 -14.71 -43.84
C ALA A 641 4.37 -13.76 -43.07
N VAL A 642 4.30 -12.50 -43.51
CA VAL A 642 3.37 -11.51 -42.96
C VAL A 642 2.54 -10.87 -44.08
N VAL A 643 1.24 -10.65 -43.83
CA VAL A 643 0.33 -9.94 -44.73
C VAL A 643 -0.07 -8.62 -44.09
N LEU A 644 0.09 -7.50 -44.80
CA LEU A 644 -0.20 -6.14 -44.31
C LEU A 644 -1.10 -5.41 -45.31
N GLY A 645 -2.18 -4.80 -44.81
CA GLY A 645 -3.13 -4.07 -45.64
C GLY A 645 -4.45 -3.79 -44.95
N SER A 646 -5.49 -3.58 -45.76
CA SER A 646 -6.82 -3.16 -45.35
C SER A 646 -7.76 -4.34 -45.03
N SER A 647 -9.06 -4.03 -44.91
CA SER A 647 -10.14 -5.02 -44.83
C SER A 647 -10.15 -6.00 -46.02
N ARG A 648 -9.63 -5.59 -47.19
CA ARG A 648 -9.57 -6.45 -48.38
C ARG A 648 -8.67 -7.67 -48.17
N VAL A 649 -7.49 -7.49 -47.59
CA VAL A 649 -6.60 -8.61 -47.25
C VAL A 649 -6.96 -9.26 -45.92
N LEU A 650 -7.55 -8.53 -44.97
CA LEU A 650 -8.13 -9.12 -43.75
C LEU A 650 -9.12 -10.23 -44.08
N PHE A 651 -10.07 -9.93 -44.97
CA PHE A 651 -11.11 -10.88 -45.36
C PHE A 651 -10.72 -11.75 -46.56
N GLY A 652 -9.70 -11.36 -47.32
CA GLY A 652 -9.28 -12.06 -48.54
C GLY A 652 -8.18 -13.10 -48.35
N ILE A 653 -7.34 -13.00 -47.32
CA ILE A 653 -6.23 -13.95 -47.11
C ILE A 653 -6.39 -14.60 -45.74
N ASN A 654 -6.47 -15.93 -45.69
CA ASN A 654 -6.58 -16.68 -44.46
C ASN A 654 -5.48 -17.73 -44.35
N ALA A 655 -4.76 -17.69 -43.22
CA ALA A 655 -3.65 -18.59 -42.96
C ALA A 655 -4.07 -20.07 -42.93
N SER A 656 -5.32 -20.40 -42.62
CA SER A 656 -5.78 -21.80 -42.58
C SER A 656 -5.79 -22.49 -43.95
N PHE A 657 -5.76 -21.72 -45.04
CA PHE A 657 -5.70 -22.21 -46.41
C PHE A 657 -4.29 -22.13 -47.02
N ILE A 658 -3.28 -21.77 -46.24
CA ILE A 658 -1.88 -21.68 -46.66
C ILE A 658 -1.10 -22.74 -45.90
N HIS A 659 -0.38 -23.60 -46.62
CA HIS A 659 0.28 -24.76 -46.04
C HIS A 659 1.80 -24.75 -46.21
N SER A 660 2.31 -23.98 -47.16
CA SER A 660 3.75 -23.84 -47.43
C SER A 660 4.47 -22.98 -46.39
N GLU A 661 3.78 -22.01 -45.78
CA GLU A 661 4.37 -21.04 -44.87
C GLU A 661 3.48 -20.76 -43.64
N SER A 662 4.12 -20.38 -42.53
CA SER A 662 3.43 -19.90 -41.33
C SER A 662 3.08 -18.42 -41.52
N VAL A 663 1.86 -18.14 -41.95
CA VAL A 663 1.40 -16.79 -42.31
C VAL A 663 0.74 -16.07 -41.14
N LEU A 664 1.22 -14.87 -40.84
CA LEU A 664 0.57 -13.93 -39.94
C LEU A 664 -0.15 -12.83 -40.75
N ASN A 665 -1.48 -12.87 -40.82
CA ASN A 665 -2.24 -11.81 -41.46
C ASN A 665 -2.57 -10.66 -40.48
N MET A 666 -1.92 -9.52 -40.70
CA MET A 666 -2.03 -8.26 -39.95
C MET A 666 -2.95 -7.22 -40.64
N GLY A 667 -3.69 -7.60 -41.68
CA GLY A 667 -4.68 -6.73 -42.29
C GLY A 667 -5.78 -6.33 -41.32
N PHE A 668 -6.27 -5.10 -41.40
CA PHE A 668 -7.35 -4.59 -40.56
C PHE A 668 -8.19 -3.54 -41.31
N PRO A 669 -9.43 -3.24 -40.91
CA PRO A 669 -10.24 -2.26 -41.64
C PRO A 669 -9.58 -0.89 -41.64
N SER A 670 -9.63 -0.21 -42.78
CA SER A 670 -8.96 1.08 -43.01
C SER A 670 -7.42 1.04 -42.91
N GLY A 671 -6.80 -0.14 -43.03
CA GLY A 671 -5.34 -0.26 -43.13
C GLY A 671 -4.80 0.33 -44.44
N ASP A 672 -4.06 1.43 -44.35
CA ASP A 672 -3.46 2.16 -45.48
C ASP A 672 -1.93 1.95 -45.56
N ILE A 673 -1.26 2.58 -46.53
CA ILE A 673 0.21 2.49 -46.68
C ILE A 673 0.97 3.09 -45.49
N HIS A 674 0.39 4.04 -44.76
CA HIS A 674 1.03 4.61 -43.58
C HIS A 674 1.06 3.61 -42.42
N ALA A 675 -0.04 2.86 -42.22
CA ALA A 675 -0.09 1.74 -41.29
C ALA A 675 0.84 0.60 -41.71
N ILE A 676 0.83 0.21 -43.00
CA ILE A 676 1.75 -0.81 -43.55
C ILE A 676 3.20 -0.42 -43.26
N SER A 677 3.57 0.83 -43.55
CA SER A 677 4.91 1.35 -43.30
C SER A 677 5.28 1.31 -41.81
N PHE A 678 4.42 1.84 -40.95
CA PHE A 678 4.67 1.88 -39.51
C PHE A 678 4.85 0.48 -38.91
N LEU A 679 3.94 -0.45 -39.20
CA LEU A 679 4.00 -1.81 -38.69
C LEU A 679 5.23 -2.55 -39.24
N THR A 680 5.58 -2.34 -40.51
CA THR A 680 6.76 -2.96 -41.11
C THR A 680 8.03 -2.53 -40.39
N LEU A 681 8.24 -1.21 -40.28
CA LEU A 681 9.49 -0.64 -39.80
C LEU A 681 9.70 -0.85 -38.30
N ASN A 682 8.62 -0.77 -37.52
CA ASN A 682 8.71 -0.79 -36.06
C ASN A 682 8.46 -2.18 -35.45
N TYR A 683 7.81 -3.08 -36.17
CA TYR A 683 7.48 -4.41 -35.65
C TYR A 683 8.08 -5.53 -36.49
N VAL A 684 7.70 -5.64 -37.77
CA VAL A 684 8.11 -6.76 -38.63
C VAL A 684 9.64 -6.86 -38.75
N LEU A 685 10.33 -5.78 -39.11
CA LEU A 685 11.78 -5.79 -39.32
C LEU A 685 12.58 -6.03 -38.03
N LYS A 686 12.01 -5.65 -36.88
CA LYS A 686 12.63 -5.77 -35.55
C LYS A 686 12.43 -7.17 -34.95
N HIS A 687 11.23 -7.75 -35.11
CA HIS A 687 10.81 -8.91 -34.30
C HIS A 687 10.55 -10.18 -35.08
N MET A 688 10.60 -10.18 -36.41
CA MET A 688 10.37 -11.39 -37.23
C MET A 688 11.68 -11.96 -37.80
N PRO A 689 12.47 -12.73 -37.03
CA PRO A 689 13.77 -13.24 -37.46
C PRO A 689 13.69 -14.33 -38.54
N LYS A 690 12.54 -14.99 -38.70
CA LYS A 690 12.32 -16.07 -39.69
C LYS A 690 11.56 -15.62 -40.93
N LEU A 691 11.36 -14.32 -41.10
CA LEU A 691 10.60 -13.76 -42.22
C LEU A 691 11.24 -14.10 -43.56
N LYS A 692 10.49 -14.79 -44.41
CA LYS A 692 10.84 -15.07 -45.81
C LYS A 692 10.04 -14.23 -46.78
N PHE A 693 8.76 -14.00 -46.49
CA PHE A 693 7.84 -13.29 -47.38
C PHE A 693 7.10 -12.16 -46.69
N ALA A 694 6.97 -11.03 -47.37
CA ALA A 694 6.09 -9.94 -46.97
C ALA A 694 5.08 -9.66 -48.07
N VAL A 695 3.80 -9.82 -47.76
CA VAL A 695 2.68 -9.58 -48.69
C VAL A 695 2.06 -8.25 -48.33
N LEU A 696 2.23 -7.25 -49.18
CA LEU A 696 1.69 -5.91 -48.98
C LEU A 696 0.51 -5.72 -49.93
N GLU A 697 -0.62 -5.25 -49.41
CA GLU A 697 -1.71 -4.80 -50.27
C GLU A 697 -1.25 -3.62 -51.12
N PHE A 698 -1.55 -3.64 -52.41
CA PHE A 698 -1.46 -2.48 -53.29
C PHE A 698 -2.82 -2.24 -53.94
N SER A 699 -3.58 -1.29 -53.39
CA SER A 699 -4.90 -0.89 -53.88
C SER A 699 -4.79 0.49 -54.53
N PRO A 700 -4.83 0.61 -55.88
CA PRO A 700 -4.73 1.89 -56.58
C PRO A 700 -5.68 2.97 -56.08
N ASP A 701 -6.88 2.60 -55.62
CA ASP A 701 -7.88 3.51 -55.08
C ASP A 701 -7.59 4.04 -53.67
N PHE A 702 -6.53 3.58 -53.01
CA PHE A 702 -6.00 4.12 -51.74
C PHE A 702 -4.78 5.03 -51.91
N MET A 703 -4.29 5.23 -53.14
CA MET A 703 -3.04 5.98 -53.38
C MET A 703 -3.12 7.47 -53.04
N TRP A 704 -4.32 8.00 -52.81
CA TRP A 704 -4.56 9.39 -52.41
C TRP A 704 -4.88 9.55 -50.92
N ASP A 705 -4.81 8.47 -50.15
CA ASP A 705 -5.06 8.55 -48.72
C ASP A 705 -3.91 9.28 -48.02
N LYS A 706 -4.27 10.10 -47.02
CA LYS A 706 -3.35 10.86 -46.18
C LYS A 706 -3.20 10.17 -44.84
N GLU A 707 -2.00 10.22 -44.26
CA GLU A 707 -1.73 9.67 -42.92
C GLU A 707 -2.72 10.17 -41.86
N ALA A 708 -3.15 11.42 -41.99
CA ALA A 708 -4.08 12.05 -41.06
C ALA A 708 -5.50 11.45 -41.07
N LEU A 709 -5.88 10.70 -42.11
CA LEU A 709 -7.23 10.15 -42.27
C LEU A 709 -7.46 8.89 -41.44
N PHE A 710 -6.57 7.90 -41.52
CA PHE A 710 -6.77 6.59 -40.89
C PHE A 710 -5.69 6.25 -39.86
N TRP A 711 -4.40 6.26 -40.25
CA TRP A 711 -3.33 5.84 -39.36
C TRP A 711 -3.08 6.81 -38.18
N SER A 712 -3.04 8.12 -38.41
CA SER A 712 -2.70 9.11 -37.38
C SER A 712 -3.67 9.08 -36.18
N PRO A 713 -5.01 8.99 -36.36
CA PRO A 713 -5.96 8.79 -35.27
C PRO A 713 -5.66 7.54 -34.43
N VAL A 714 -5.34 6.41 -35.06
CA VAL A 714 -5.01 5.15 -34.37
C VAL A 714 -3.75 5.31 -33.54
N TYR A 715 -2.65 5.75 -34.15
CA TYR A 715 -1.38 5.94 -33.45
C TYR A 715 -1.48 6.97 -32.32
N LYS A 716 -2.13 8.12 -32.54
CA LYS A 716 -2.25 9.19 -31.54
C LYS A 716 -3.11 8.81 -30.35
N LYS A 717 -4.08 7.91 -30.50
CA LYS A 717 -4.99 7.52 -29.44
C LYS A 717 -4.61 6.19 -28.76
N SER A 718 -3.68 5.43 -29.33
CA SER A 718 -3.20 4.16 -28.76
C SER A 718 -2.10 4.37 -27.72
N PRO A 719 -2.32 4.02 -26.44
CA PRO A 719 -1.28 4.06 -25.42
C PRO A 719 -0.12 3.10 -25.74
N GLY A 720 -0.44 1.90 -26.24
CA GLY A 720 0.53 0.84 -26.56
C GLY A 720 1.54 1.25 -27.62
N PHE A 721 1.11 1.82 -28.74
CA PHE A 721 2.06 2.26 -29.78
C PHE A 721 2.99 3.38 -29.31
N LYS A 722 2.52 4.27 -28.42
CA LYS A 722 3.37 5.31 -27.81
C LYS A 722 4.35 4.73 -26.81
N TYR A 723 3.87 3.80 -25.98
CA TYR A 723 4.68 3.14 -24.98
C TYR A 723 5.78 2.29 -25.63
N ASP A 724 5.45 1.53 -26.66
CA ASP A 724 6.45 0.78 -27.42
C ASP A 724 7.51 1.73 -28.01
N LYS A 725 7.10 2.89 -28.55
CA LYS A 725 8.04 3.89 -29.06
C LYS A 725 9.01 4.42 -28.00
N THR A 726 8.55 4.68 -26.77
CA THR A 726 9.44 5.14 -25.68
C THR A 726 10.42 4.07 -25.22
N HIS A 727 10.17 2.80 -25.56
CA HIS A 727 11.02 1.64 -25.29
C HIS A 727 11.72 1.13 -26.57
N ASP A 728 11.88 1.99 -27.57
CA ASP A 728 12.49 1.69 -28.88
C ASP A 728 11.92 0.43 -29.55
N PHE A 729 10.61 0.25 -29.39
CA PHE A 729 9.84 -0.89 -29.85
C PHE A 729 10.47 -2.22 -29.45
N TRP A 730 11.05 -2.30 -28.24
CA TRP A 730 11.59 -3.53 -27.67
C TRP A 730 12.69 -4.19 -28.50
N LYS A 731 13.41 -3.42 -29.32
CA LYS A 731 14.38 -3.94 -30.30
C LYS A 731 15.43 -4.92 -29.73
N ASP A 732 15.79 -4.78 -28.46
CA ASP A 732 16.85 -5.56 -27.82
C ASP A 732 16.29 -6.83 -27.16
N SER A 733 15.13 -6.73 -26.51
CA SER A 733 14.37 -7.84 -25.93
C SER A 733 13.00 -7.37 -25.43
N ILE A 734 11.99 -8.24 -25.51
CA ILE A 734 10.70 -8.02 -24.83
C ILE A 734 10.77 -8.42 -23.33
N PRO A 735 10.13 -7.67 -22.41
CA PRO A 735 10.07 -8.06 -20.99
C PRO A 735 9.33 -9.38 -20.76
N LYS A 736 9.74 -10.14 -19.74
CA LYS A 736 9.01 -11.35 -19.29
C LYS A 736 7.61 -10.95 -18.82
N GLY A 737 6.56 -11.60 -19.34
CA GLY A 737 5.15 -11.27 -19.05
C GLY A 737 4.49 -10.30 -20.03
N PHE A 738 5.22 -9.81 -21.05
CA PHE A 738 4.70 -8.82 -22.01
C PHE A 738 3.58 -9.36 -22.88
N VAL A 739 3.73 -10.57 -23.42
CA VAL A 739 2.74 -11.18 -24.31
C VAL A 739 1.44 -11.44 -23.54
N GLU A 740 1.55 -11.95 -22.31
CA GLU A 740 0.43 -12.17 -21.40
C GLU A 740 -0.32 -10.86 -21.10
N LEU A 741 0.40 -9.74 -20.93
CA LEU A 741 -0.24 -8.43 -20.74
C LEU A 741 -1.00 -7.97 -21.98
N VAL A 742 -0.46 -8.17 -23.19
CA VAL A 742 -1.17 -7.85 -24.44
C VAL A 742 -2.47 -8.65 -24.55
N GLU A 743 -2.46 -9.92 -24.13
CA GLU A 743 -3.65 -10.79 -24.10
C GLU A 743 -4.71 -10.36 -23.07
N GLU A 744 -4.26 -9.87 -21.92
CA GLU A 744 -5.11 -9.39 -20.82
C GLU A 744 -5.55 -7.91 -20.97
N SER A 745 -4.99 -7.17 -21.93
CA SER A 745 -5.30 -5.76 -22.21
C SER A 745 -6.80 -5.51 -22.47
N TYR A 746 -7.26 -4.26 -22.27
CA TYR A 746 -8.67 -3.87 -22.33
C TYR A 746 -9.40 -4.49 -23.54
N LYS A 747 -10.49 -5.18 -23.24
CA LYS A 747 -11.47 -5.65 -24.21
C LYS A 747 -12.76 -4.85 -23.93
N PRO A 748 -13.50 -4.34 -24.93
CA PRO A 748 -14.83 -3.73 -24.72
C PRO A 748 -15.93 -4.78 -24.51
N ILE A 749 -16.85 -4.53 -23.56
CA ILE A 749 -17.65 -5.54 -22.82
C ILE A 749 -18.79 -6.21 -23.63
N ALA A 750 -19.11 -5.77 -24.84
CA ALA A 750 -20.28 -6.32 -25.57
C ALA A 750 -20.00 -7.57 -26.44
N GLU A 751 -18.74 -7.92 -26.71
CA GLU A 751 -18.39 -9.02 -27.66
C GLU A 751 -17.33 -9.99 -27.05
N GLN A 752 -17.14 -9.90 -25.75
CA GLN A 752 -15.92 -10.34 -25.05
C GLN A 752 -15.84 -11.82 -24.63
N THR A 753 -16.78 -12.64 -25.08
CA THR A 753 -16.90 -14.04 -24.63
C THR A 753 -16.64 -15.08 -25.70
N GLN A 754 -16.23 -14.70 -26.91
CA GLN A 754 -15.90 -15.67 -27.97
C GLN A 754 -14.41 -15.62 -28.32
N PRO A 755 -13.73 -16.77 -28.45
CA PRO A 755 -12.34 -16.82 -28.88
C PRO A 755 -12.22 -16.41 -30.36
N TYR A 756 -11.85 -15.15 -30.60
CA TYR A 756 -11.53 -14.59 -31.92
C TYR A 756 -10.49 -15.43 -32.65
N SER A 757 -10.92 -16.31 -33.55
CA SER A 757 -10.04 -17.13 -34.39
C SER A 757 -9.93 -16.56 -35.81
N TYR A 758 -8.89 -16.94 -36.57
CA TYR A 758 -8.75 -16.52 -37.97
C TYR A 758 -9.97 -16.90 -38.84
N ASP A 759 -10.70 -17.96 -38.50
CA ASP A 759 -11.91 -18.36 -39.21
C ASP A 759 -13.07 -17.37 -39.02
N GLU A 760 -13.09 -16.57 -37.95
CA GLU A 760 -14.17 -15.62 -37.67
C GLU A 760 -14.12 -14.35 -38.52
N PHE A 761 -12.96 -14.00 -39.09
CA PHE A 761 -12.88 -12.89 -40.06
C PHE A 761 -13.49 -13.27 -41.41
N LEU A 762 -13.76 -14.54 -41.69
CA LEU A 762 -14.24 -14.95 -43.01
C LEU A 762 -15.72 -14.59 -43.19
N MET A 763 -15.99 -13.74 -44.17
CA MET A 763 -17.33 -13.26 -44.44
C MET A 763 -18.19 -14.32 -45.18
N PRO A 764 -19.51 -14.39 -44.94
CA PRO A 764 -20.39 -15.30 -45.69
C PRO A 764 -20.51 -14.90 -47.17
N SER A 765 -21.05 -15.80 -48.00
CA SER A 765 -21.36 -15.50 -49.39
C SER A 765 -22.64 -14.66 -49.51
N ASN A 766 -22.52 -13.43 -50.01
CA ASN A 766 -23.64 -12.50 -50.21
C ASN A 766 -23.71 -11.89 -51.63
N GLY A 767 -22.71 -12.14 -52.48
CA GLY A 767 -22.66 -11.58 -53.83
C GLY A 767 -21.92 -10.26 -53.94
N TRP A 768 -21.39 -9.99 -55.13
CA TRP A 768 -20.74 -8.72 -55.47
C TRP A 768 -21.70 -7.51 -55.44
N GLY A 769 -23.00 -7.74 -55.59
CA GLY A 769 -23.98 -6.66 -55.71
C GLY A 769 -23.72 -5.76 -56.93
N ARG A 770 -24.08 -4.48 -56.80
CA ARG A 770 -23.86 -3.47 -57.85
C ARG A 770 -22.51 -2.77 -57.65
N ALA A 771 -21.77 -2.57 -58.74
CA ALA A 771 -20.55 -1.77 -58.74
C ALA A 771 -20.88 -0.29 -58.48
N THR A 772 -20.81 0.13 -57.23
CA THR A 772 -21.06 1.51 -56.79
C THR A 772 -19.76 2.27 -56.62
N VAL A 773 -19.75 3.57 -56.88
CA VAL A 773 -18.57 4.42 -56.64
C VAL A 773 -18.96 5.48 -55.63
N VAL A 774 -18.23 5.59 -54.52
CA VAL A 774 -18.61 6.45 -53.38
C VAL A 774 -17.94 7.83 -53.38
N HIS A 775 -16.85 8.01 -54.14
CA HIS A 775 -16.22 9.32 -54.34
C HIS A 775 -16.17 9.74 -55.81
N ASP A 776 -16.11 11.06 -56.03
CA ASP A 776 -15.97 11.62 -57.36
C ASP A 776 -14.55 11.36 -57.91
N THR A 777 -14.43 10.40 -58.83
CA THR A 777 -13.15 9.97 -59.42
C THR A 777 -12.39 11.09 -60.14
N MET A 778 -13.05 12.20 -60.50
CA MET A 778 -12.40 13.34 -61.15
C MET A 778 -11.57 14.18 -60.19
N LYS A 779 -11.71 14.01 -58.87
CA LYS A 779 -10.93 14.72 -57.86
C LYS A 779 -9.56 14.08 -57.57
N TYR A 780 -9.28 12.94 -58.17
CA TYR A 780 -8.10 12.11 -57.89
C TYR A 780 -7.17 12.10 -59.11
N GLU A 781 -6.20 13.00 -59.12
CA GLU A 781 -5.22 13.19 -60.21
C GLU A 781 -3.88 12.50 -59.89
N LEU A 782 -3.12 12.12 -60.92
CA LEU A 782 -1.84 11.41 -60.75
C LEU A 782 -0.67 12.31 -60.33
N ASP A 783 -0.83 13.63 -60.42
CA ASP A 783 0.14 14.66 -60.02
C ASP A 783 -0.14 15.21 -58.62
N ASP A 784 -1.06 14.58 -57.87
CA ASP A 784 -1.26 14.86 -56.46
C ASP A 784 -0.03 14.43 -55.65
N ASP A 785 0.47 15.32 -54.77
CA ASP A 785 1.65 15.10 -53.94
C ASP A 785 1.52 13.83 -53.09
N ASP A 786 0.29 13.48 -52.66
CA ASP A 786 0.04 12.28 -51.86
C ASP A 786 0.32 10.99 -52.64
N VAL A 787 0.08 10.98 -53.96
CA VAL A 787 0.35 9.81 -54.81
C VAL A 787 1.85 9.54 -54.90
N ASP A 788 2.63 10.59 -55.14
CA ASP A 788 4.09 10.47 -55.23
C ASP A 788 4.70 10.14 -53.86
N TYR A 789 4.19 10.74 -52.77
CA TYR A 789 4.58 10.39 -51.41
C TYR A 789 4.29 8.92 -51.08
N ASN A 790 3.08 8.45 -51.33
CA ASN A 790 2.67 7.08 -51.04
C ASN A 790 3.44 6.07 -51.90
N MET A 791 3.74 6.39 -53.16
CA MET A 791 4.57 5.55 -54.03
C MET A 791 6.03 5.49 -53.53
N ALA A 792 6.58 6.61 -53.07
CA ALA A 792 7.90 6.65 -52.43
C ALA A 792 7.92 5.82 -51.13
N LEU A 793 6.83 5.86 -50.36
CA LEU A 793 6.68 5.08 -49.13
C LEU A 793 6.64 3.58 -49.40
N TYR A 794 5.87 3.11 -50.40
CA TYR A 794 5.92 1.71 -50.86
C TYR A 794 7.35 1.30 -51.24
N LYS A 795 8.03 2.12 -52.05
CA LYS A 795 9.42 1.85 -52.45
C LYS A 795 10.35 1.71 -51.25
N PHE A 796 10.22 2.58 -50.25
CA PHE A 796 11.02 2.56 -49.03
C PHE A 796 10.78 1.28 -48.21
N VAL A 797 9.51 0.93 -47.98
CA VAL A 797 9.11 -0.26 -47.23
C VAL A 797 9.59 -1.53 -47.92
N ILE A 798 9.36 -1.64 -49.24
CA ILE A 798 9.80 -2.79 -50.05
C ILE A 798 11.32 -2.95 -49.96
N ASN A 799 12.08 -1.87 -50.18
CA ASN A 799 13.54 -1.95 -50.12
C ASN A 799 14.02 -2.38 -48.72
N SER A 800 13.41 -1.87 -47.65
CA SER A 800 13.77 -2.24 -46.27
C SER A 800 13.53 -3.73 -45.98
N LEU A 801 12.45 -4.31 -46.52
CA LEU A 801 12.15 -5.74 -46.42
C LEU A 801 13.11 -6.59 -47.25
N VAL A 802 13.43 -6.16 -48.48
CA VAL A 802 14.40 -6.85 -49.33
C VAL A 802 15.79 -6.83 -48.72
N GLU A 803 16.23 -5.72 -48.12
CA GLU A 803 17.50 -5.60 -47.40
C GLU A 803 17.58 -6.56 -46.20
N LYS A 804 16.43 -6.84 -45.56
CA LYS A 804 16.31 -7.86 -44.49
C LYS A 804 16.34 -9.30 -45.02
N GLY A 805 16.27 -9.49 -46.35
CA GLY A 805 16.28 -10.79 -47.01
C GLY A 805 14.89 -11.37 -47.29
N ALA A 806 13.82 -10.60 -47.11
CA ALA A 806 12.47 -11.05 -47.44
C ALA A 806 12.14 -10.80 -48.92
N GLN A 807 11.42 -11.73 -49.54
CA GLN A 807 10.79 -11.52 -50.84
C GLN A 807 9.46 -10.79 -50.64
N VAL A 808 9.24 -9.72 -51.40
CA VAL A 808 8.04 -8.88 -51.25
C VAL A 808 7.05 -9.16 -52.37
N ILE A 809 5.79 -9.35 -52.02
CA ILE A 809 4.67 -9.56 -52.94
C ILE A 809 3.70 -8.38 -52.79
N LEU A 810 3.38 -7.70 -53.89
CA LEU A 810 2.32 -6.71 -53.93
C LEU A 810 1.03 -7.37 -54.42
N VAL A 811 0.07 -7.56 -53.52
CA VAL A 811 -1.23 -8.15 -53.86
C VAL A 811 -2.23 -7.04 -54.19
N VAL A 812 -2.91 -7.15 -55.34
CA VAL A 812 -4.01 -6.25 -55.72
C VAL A 812 -5.32 -7.04 -55.54
N PRO A 813 -6.07 -6.82 -54.45
CA PRO A 813 -7.23 -7.65 -54.15
C PRO A 813 -8.36 -7.48 -55.17
N PRO A 814 -9.11 -8.56 -55.48
CA PRO A 814 -10.29 -8.46 -56.31
C PRO A 814 -11.39 -7.62 -55.65
N GLN A 815 -12.15 -6.94 -56.48
CA GLN A 815 -13.35 -6.17 -56.11
C GLN A 815 -14.49 -6.57 -57.05
N ASN A 816 -15.63 -5.88 -57.03
CA ASN A 816 -16.72 -6.20 -57.95
C ASN A 816 -16.27 -6.16 -59.43
N PRO A 817 -16.37 -7.27 -60.19
CA PRO A 817 -15.95 -7.30 -61.60
C PRO A 817 -16.77 -6.36 -62.49
N GLY A 818 -17.91 -5.86 -61.99
CA GLY A 818 -18.71 -4.81 -62.62
C GLY A 818 -17.95 -3.51 -62.87
N TYR A 819 -16.87 -3.19 -62.12
CA TYR A 819 -16.03 -2.01 -62.38
C TYR A 819 -15.34 -2.07 -63.75
N ALA A 820 -15.15 -3.25 -64.34
CA ALA A 820 -14.65 -3.38 -65.72
C ALA A 820 -15.54 -2.67 -66.77
N LYS A 821 -16.80 -2.38 -66.41
CA LYS A 821 -17.78 -1.67 -67.25
C LYS A 821 -17.96 -0.20 -66.85
N THR A 822 -17.20 0.31 -65.88
CA THR A 822 -17.26 1.71 -65.43
C THR A 822 -15.95 2.44 -65.71
N GLY A 823 -15.92 3.75 -65.44
CA GLY A 823 -14.69 4.56 -65.51
C GLY A 823 -13.84 4.52 -64.23
N ALA A 824 -14.32 3.85 -63.18
CA ALA A 824 -13.65 3.74 -61.88
C ALA A 824 -12.86 2.43 -61.79
N PHE A 825 -11.79 2.42 -61.02
CA PHE A 825 -11.07 1.18 -60.68
C PHE A 825 -11.81 0.34 -59.64
N GLY A 826 -12.32 1.00 -58.59
CA GLY A 826 -12.94 0.36 -57.44
C GLY A 826 -14.03 1.22 -56.79
N ILE A 827 -14.48 0.79 -55.61
CA ILE A 827 -15.58 1.44 -54.88
C ILE A 827 -15.21 2.85 -54.40
N TYR A 828 -14.00 3.06 -53.90
CA TYR A 828 -13.64 4.29 -53.18
C TYR A 828 -13.27 5.41 -54.13
N ALA A 829 -12.31 5.22 -55.04
CA ALA A 829 -11.83 6.28 -55.92
C ALA A 829 -11.07 5.74 -57.15
N GLY A 830 -10.43 6.65 -57.88
CA GLY A 830 -9.48 6.33 -58.93
C GLY A 830 -10.12 6.07 -60.30
N ARG A 831 -9.72 6.89 -61.28
CA ARG A 831 -10.01 6.60 -62.70
C ARG A 831 -9.31 5.32 -63.12
N ARG A 832 -9.96 4.53 -63.97
CA ARG A 832 -9.41 3.29 -64.54
C ARG A 832 -8.04 3.52 -65.20
N SER A 833 -7.88 4.62 -65.93
CA SER A 833 -6.61 5.01 -66.56
C SER A 833 -5.51 5.35 -65.54
N HIS A 834 -5.87 5.93 -64.39
CA HIS A 834 -4.93 6.26 -63.33
C HIS A 834 -4.48 5.01 -62.60
N ALA A 835 -5.41 4.09 -62.30
CA ALA A 835 -5.07 2.81 -61.71
C ALA A 835 -4.14 1.98 -62.62
N GLU A 836 -4.36 1.96 -63.95
CA GLU A 836 -3.42 1.32 -64.88
C GLU A 836 -2.01 1.90 -64.81
N GLU A 837 -1.88 3.22 -64.66
CA GLU A 837 -0.58 3.87 -64.51
C GLU A 837 0.05 3.57 -63.14
N LEU A 838 -0.72 3.59 -62.05
CA LEU A 838 -0.26 3.24 -60.71
C LEU A 838 0.22 1.79 -60.64
N LEU A 839 -0.48 0.85 -61.28
CA LEU A 839 -0.05 -0.54 -61.38
C LEU A 839 1.26 -0.68 -62.18
N LYS A 840 1.44 0.10 -63.26
CA LYS A 840 2.73 0.14 -63.98
C LYS A 840 3.85 0.73 -63.14
N ARG A 841 3.56 1.72 -62.28
CA ARG A 841 4.54 2.29 -61.33
C ARG A 841 4.92 1.24 -60.28
N ALA A 842 3.93 0.57 -59.69
CA ALA A 842 4.14 -0.49 -58.70
C ALA A 842 4.93 -1.68 -59.26
N ALA A 843 4.66 -2.11 -60.50
CA ALA A 843 5.38 -3.20 -61.16
C ALA A 843 6.87 -2.91 -61.44
N LYS A 844 7.32 -1.66 -61.29
CA LYS A 844 8.75 -1.27 -61.38
C LYS A 844 9.46 -1.33 -60.03
N LEU A 845 8.73 -1.56 -58.93
CA LEU A 845 9.31 -1.74 -57.61
C LEU A 845 9.94 -3.13 -57.50
N ASN A 846 10.83 -3.32 -56.52
CA ASN A 846 11.51 -4.59 -56.30
C ASN A 846 10.61 -5.60 -55.55
N ALA A 847 9.46 -5.91 -56.15
CA ALA A 847 8.44 -6.78 -55.58
C ALA A 847 7.76 -7.60 -56.70
N VAL A 848 7.24 -8.76 -56.34
CA VAL A 848 6.46 -9.62 -57.23
C VAL A 848 5.01 -9.14 -57.22
N MET A 849 4.44 -8.85 -58.39
CA MET A 849 3.03 -8.46 -58.49
C MET A 849 2.12 -9.68 -58.49
N MET A 850 1.11 -9.68 -57.61
CA MET A 850 -0.02 -10.60 -57.60
C MET A 850 -1.31 -9.81 -57.81
N ASP A 851 -1.59 -9.44 -59.06
CA ASP A 851 -2.80 -8.70 -59.42
C ASP A 851 -3.99 -9.65 -59.62
N GLU A 852 -4.79 -9.81 -58.56
CA GLU A 852 -6.01 -10.63 -58.58
C GLU A 852 -7.27 -9.79 -58.88
N ASN A 853 -7.14 -8.47 -58.98
CA ASN A 853 -8.18 -7.60 -59.49
C ASN A 853 -8.30 -7.67 -61.02
N LYS A 854 -7.16 -7.67 -61.72
CA LYS A 854 -7.08 -7.75 -63.19
C LYS A 854 -7.95 -6.68 -63.86
N MET A 855 -8.04 -5.51 -63.24
CA MET A 855 -8.93 -4.41 -63.61
C MET A 855 -10.40 -4.84 -63.81
N GLY A 856 -10.91 -5.65 -62.89
CA GLY A 856 -12.26 -6.23 -62.90
C GLY A 856 -12.46 -7.42 -63.85
N LYS A 857 -11.39 -7.95 -64.47
CA LYS A 857 -11.45 -9.11 -65.40
C LYS A 857 -10.99 -10.42 -64.73
N HIS A 858 -11.22 -10.55 -63.44
CA HIS A 858 -10.87 -11.73 -62.66
C HIS A 858 -11.99 -12.78 -62.66
N ASP A 859 -11.70 -13.95 -62.10
CA ASP A 859 -12.58 -15.13 -62.07
C ASP A 859 -13.28 -15.38 -60.73
N TYR A 860 -13.16 -14.46 -59.77
CA TYR A 860 -13.95 -14.49 -58.52
C TYR A 860 -15.44 -14.31 -58.80
N THR A 861 -16.21 -15.39 -58.62
CA THR A 861 -17.64 -15.44 -58.89
C THR A 861 -18.45 -14.67 -57.83
N SER A 862 -19.76 -14.52 -58.03
CA SER A 862 -20.62 -13.90 -57.02
C SER A 862 -20.67 -14.68 -55.70
N SER A 863 -20.53 -16.02 -55.69
CA SER A 863 -20.51 -16.77 -54.42
C SER A 863 -19.23 -16.52 -53.60
N MET A 864 -18.17 -16.10 -54.29
CA MET A 864 -16.88 -15.76 -53.69
C MET A 864 -16.84 -14.34 -53.09
N ALA A 865 -17.96 -13.63 -53.07
CA ALA A 865 -18.04 -12.24 -52.61
C ALA A 865 -19.02 -12.07 -51.45
N TYR A 866 -18.67 -11.17 -50.53
CA TYR A 866 -19.56 -10.73 -49.46
C TYR A 866 -20.26 -9.41 -49.82
N ASN A 867 -19.54 -8.48 -50.44
CA ASN A 867 -20.11 -7.23 -50.91
C ASN A 867 -19.29 -6.72 -52.12
N THR A 868 -19.53 -5.49 -52.57
CA THR A 868 -18.86 -4.93 -53.76
C THR A 868 -17.34 -4.76 -53.63
N ASP A 869 -16.78 -4.93 -52.43
CA ASP A 869 -15.39 -4.61 -52.08
C ASP A 869 -14.65 -5.79 -51.41
N HIS A 870 -15.37 -6.75 -50.82
CA HIS A 870 -14.79 -7.82 -50.00
C HIS A 870 -15.19 -9.22 -50.48
N LEU A 871 -14.22 -10.15 -50.38
CA LEU A 871 -14.41 -11.57 -50.63
C LEU A 871 -15.20 -12.25 -49.50
N SER A 872 -15.92 -13.31 -49.84
CA SER A 872 -16.47 -14.29 -48.89
C SER A 872 -15.41 -15.33 -48.52
N ARG A 873 -15.75 -16.26 -47.61
CA ARG A 873 -14.93 -17.43 -47.26
C ARG A 873 -14.43 -18.20 -48.48
N GLU A 874 -15.28 -18.40 -49.49
CA GLU A 874 -14.91 -19.12 -50.72
C GLU A 874 -13.89 -18.32 -51.55
N GLY A 875 -14.08 -17.00 -51.67
CA GLY A 875 -13.14 -16.14 -52.36
C GLY A 875 -11.81 -16.04 -51.64
N ALA A 876 -11.85 -15.93 -50.31
CA ALA A 876 -10.68 -15.88 -49.45
C ALA A 876 -9.84 -17.16 -49.57
N LYS A 877 -10.50 -18.32 -49.62
CA LYS A 877 -9.86 -19.60 -49.90
C LYS A 877 -9.11 -19.57 -51.22
N GLN A 878 -9.76 -19.17 -52.31
CA GLN A 878 -9.13 -19.10 -53.63
C GLN A 878 -7.93 -18.16 -53.66
N LEU A 879 -8.04 -16.95 -53.07
CA LEU A 879 -6.93 -16.00 -53.02
C LEU A 879 -5.76 -16.55 -52.18
N SER A 880 -6.05 -17.21 -51.05
CA SER A 880 -5.05 -17.80 -50.17
C SER A 880 -4.32 -18.98 -50.81
N GLU A 881 -5.02 -19.89 -51.48
CA GLU A 881 -4.41 -21.04 -52.18
C GLU A 881 -3.54 -20.58 -53.36
N ARG A 882 -3.92 -19.49 -54.04
CA ARG A 882 -3.08 -18.86 -55.08
C ARG A 882 -1.82 -18.26 -54.49
N LEU A 883 -1.93 -17.60 -53.34
CA LEU A 883 -0.78 -17.06 -52.63
C LEU A 883 0.15 -18.18 -52.12
N ASP A 884 -0.39 -19.27 -51.60
CA ASP A 884 0.36 -20.47 -51.20
C ASP A 884 1.13 -21.06 -52.37
N SER A 885 0.48 -21.17 -53.53
CA SER A 885 1.13 -21.63 -54.77
C SER A 885 2.27 -20.69 -55.20
N LEU A 886 2.07 -19.37 -55.08
CA LEU A 886 3.11 -18.38 -55.38
C LEU A 886 4.30 -18.48 -54.42
N PHE A 887 4.06 -18.71 -53.12
CA PHE A 887 5.16 -18.96 -52.17
C PHE A 887 5.99 -20.17 -52.58
N VAL A 888 5.34 -21.29 -52.94
CA VAL A 888 6.02 -22.50 -53.41
C VAL A 888 6.83 -22.23 -54.68
N ASP A 889 6.31 -21.43 -55.61
CA ASP A 889 7.00 -21.12 -56.86
C ASP A 889 8.21 -20.21 -56.67
N LEU A 890 8.14 -19.26 -55.74
CA LEU A 890 9.24 -18.33 -55.46
C LEU A 890 10.39 -18.96 -54.64
N GLN A 891 10.19 -20.17 -54.11
CA GLN A 891 11.22 -20.95 -53.41
C GLN A 891 11.99 -21.91 -54.32
N LYS A 892 11.50 -22.15 -55.53
CA LYS A 892 12.18 -22.93 -56.55
C LYS A 892 13.26 -22.08 -57.22
#